data_AF-A0A9E1QA95-F1
#
_entry.id   AF-A0A9E1QA95-F1
#
_cell.length_a   1.000
_cell.length_b   1.000
_cell.length_c   1.000
_cell.angle_alpha   90.00
_cell.angle_beta   90.00
_cell.angle_gamma   90.00
#
_symmetry.space_group_name_H-M   'P 1'
#
loop_
_entity.id
_entity.type
_entity.pdbx_description
1 polymer ?
#
loop_
_entity_poly.entity_id
_entity_poly.type
_entity_poly.pdbx_seq_one_letter_code
_entity_poly.pdbx_strand_id
1 'polypeptide(L)'
;EVIHDGVLDYLEQNLTGVASEDLALVLIPGDLVDSGNSYYQWEEDFFQYSADLFGKVPVYPVLGNHETNTQYYFQYFHLPENGTDGYEEHWWWKDYGNVRFIGLDSNWPYDGDVQLEWLDGVLENSCQTDSIDFVFAELHHPYKSELWTPGESDFTGSVVAKMEAFSEACGKPSIHFFGHTHGYSRGQSRDHKHLWINVATAGGAIDYWGDWPQLDYDEFSVTEDDWGFVLVEVEAGDEPKFSVKRLSRGDGDVDLDNALIDSFSVSKTDYIITTPTTIYPVDLQVTPECVILRGSSFEIEEMHGASHWQVTETSGEYSDPIGEVWEQFENLYFNVDTQEGELITEEYMWGMPENTQLWWRVRYRDKELNWSDWSDEAAFSTGISPMGENLLENPGAEQGMSVWVIDQGICEAMLAGDCAGTNPNSGEYYFCVGGLCTESAVAIMHQDIDVTSYSDSIDLGVLEVSFGAMMSDWSGADLPEMRLRFLTLGGVEIGSTDYYEGPYTSWTFVGDNLEVPALTRIIRCELKGTRNEGTDNDSYFDDVFVKVGSQTLCEDVPANLNSISPQVTTLHSSPNPAIDEVAINLGTLSGDGLQVRVFDSAGRKVMPEVKIMSEKVIINRGNLSNGNYHVLIINQDGKSGRVSFVFE
;
A
#
# COMPACT_ATOMS: atom_id res chain seq x y z
N GLU A 1 -30.32 -19.40 9.19
CA GLU A 1 -30.32 -19.94 7.81
C GLU A 1 -30.48 -18.75 6.84
N VAL A 2 -30.03 -18.82 5.58
CA VAL A 2 -29.90 -17.60 4.72
C VAL A 2 -31.18 -17.27 3.94
N ILE A 3 -32.02 -18.24 3.55
CA ILE A 3 -33.19 -17.96 2.72
C ILE A 3 -34.37 -17.46 3.54
N HIS A 4 -34.79 -18.20 4.58
CA HIS A 4 -35.95 -17.85 5.39
C HIS A 4 -35.60 -16.77 6.40
N ASP A 5 -34.60 -17.02 7.28
CA ASP A 5 -34.23 -16.04 8.32
C ASP A 5 -33.47 -14.84 7.72
N GLY A 6 -32.87 -15.02 6.54
CA GLY A 6 -32.15 -13.97 5.83
C GLY A 6 -33.03 -13.24 4.82
N VAL A 7 -33.01 -13.71 3.58
CA VAL A 7 -33.63 -13.03 2.42
C VAL A 7 -35.11 -12.76 2.66
N LEU A 8 -35.93 -13.78 2.91
CA LEU A 8 -37.39 -13.64 2.99
C LEU A 8 -37.81 -12.75 4.17
N ASP A 9 -37.21 -12.93 5.35
CA ASP A 9 -37.44 -12.08 6.51
C ASP A 9 -37.04 -10.62 6.23
N TYR A 10 -35.92 -10.38 5.54
CA TYR A 10 -35.52 -9.02 5.15
C TYR A 10 -36.56 -8.38 4.21
N LEU A 11 -37.07 -9.11 3.22
CA LEU A 11 -38.12 -8.62 2.32
C LEU A 11 -39.41 -8.27 3.07
N GLU A 12 -39.86 -9.13 4.00
CA GLU A 12 -41.06 -8.89 4.81
C GLU A 12 -40.91 -7.66 5.71
N GLN A 13 -39.71 -7.43 6.24
CA GLN A 13 -39.45 -6.34 7.17
C GLN A 13 -39.23 -4.99 6.48
N ASN A 14 -38.62 -4.98 5.29
CA ASN A 14 -38.12 -3.76 4.66
C ASN A 14 -38.79 -3.41 3.32
N LEU A 15 -39.46 -4.36 2.65
CA LEU A 15 -40.09 -4.16 1.34
C LEU A 15 -41.57 -4.58 1.38
N THR A 16 -42.12 -5.20 0.33
CA THR A 16 -43.53 -5.61 0.32
C THR A 16 -43.77 -6.95 1.02
N GLY A 17 -42.72 -7.76 1.18
CA GLY A 17 -42.78 -9.13 1.69
C GLY A 17 -43.24 -10.15 0.65
N VAL A 18 -43.48 -9.73 -0.59
CA VAL A 18 -43.86 -10.61 -1.69
C VAL A 18 -42.63 -10.81 -2.57
N ALA A 19 -41.95 -11.95 -2.41
CA ALA A 19 -40.68 -12.22 -3.08
C ALA A 19 -40.67 -11.95 -4.60
N SER A 20 -41.76 -12.29 -5.31
CA SER A 20 -41.87 -12.04 -6.76
C SER A 20 -42.14 -10.58 -7.15
N GLU A 21 -42.51 -9.72 -6.20
CA GLU A 21 -42.63 -8.26 -6.39
C GLU A 21 -41.35 -7.54 -5.97
N ASP A 22 -40.68 -8.04 -4.92
CA ASP A 22 -39.48 -7.42 -4.36
C ASP A 22 -38.19 -7.84 -5.08
N LEU A 23 -38.12 -9.05 -5.64
CA LEU A 23 -36.93 -9.58 -6.32
C LEU A 23 -37.21 -9.91 -7.79
N ALA A 24 -36.33 -9.42 -8.66
CA ALA A 24 -36.36 -9.72 -10.09
C ALA A 24 -35.83 -11.12 -10.41
N LEU A 25 -34.72 -11.49 -9.77
CA LEU A 25 -33.97 -12.72 -9.98
C LEU A 25 -33.03 -12.99 -8.81
N VAL A 26 -32.48 -14.21 -8.75
CA VAL A 26 -31.39 -14.62 -7.85
C VAL A 26 -30.21 -15.09 -8.68
N LEU A 27 -29.00 -14.64 -8.34
CA LEU A 27 -27.73 -15.12 -8.90
C LEU A 27 -27.01 -15.95 -7.83
N ILE A 28 -26.28 -17.00 -8.24
CA ILE A 28 -25.50 -17.83 -7.31
C ILE A 28 -24.21 -18.24 -8.02
N PRO A 29 -23.04 -17.71 -7.61
CA PRO A 29 -21.77 -17.91 -8.29
C PRO A 29 -21.15 -19.29 -7.96
N GLY A 30 -21.89 -20.37 -8.18
CA GLY A 30 -21.41 -21.76 -8.02
C GLY A 30 -21.58 -22.35 -6.61
N ASP A 31 -21.19 -23.62 -6.50
CA ASP A 31 -21.24 -24.46 -5.30
C ASP A 31 -22.61 -24.48 -4.64
N LEU A 32 -23.59 -24.89 -5.43
CA LEU A 32 -24.98 -25.06 -5.02
C LEU A 32 -25.15 -26.22 -4.04
N VAL A 33 -24.26 -27.21 -4.14
CA VAL A 33 -24.19 -28.37 -3.26
C VAL A 33 -22.73 -28.73 -2.97
N ASP A 34 -22.47 -29.34 -1.83
CA ASP A 34 -21.13 -29.82 -1.46
C ASP A 34 -20.61 -30.97 -2.37
N SER A 35 -21.50 -31.66 -3.08
CA SER A 35 -21.14 -32.68 -4.05
C SER A 35 -22.23 -32.84 -5.11
N GLY A 36 -21.93 -32.38 -6.32
CA GLY A 36 -22.82 -32.46 -7.47
C GLY A 36 -23.23 -33.87 -7.86
N ASN A 37 -22.52 -34.91 -7.41
CA ASN A 37 -22.87 -36.31 -7.64
C ASN A 37 -23.84 -36.89 -6.59
N SER A 38 -24.18 -36.14 -5.55
CA SER A 38 -25.09 -36.54 -4.49
C SER A 38 -26.50 -36.05 -4.77
N TYR A 39 -27.37 -36.94 -5.27
CA TYR A 39 -28.79 -36.63 -5.46
C TYR A 39 -29.46 -36.10 -4.18
N TYR A 40 -29.10 -36.64 -3.02
CA TYR A 40 -29.67 -36.22 -1.73
C TYR A 40 -29.35 -34.77 -1.40
N GLN A 41 -28.16 -34.27 -1.73
CA GLN A 41 -27.82 -32.86 -1.48
C GLN A 41 -28.61 -31.93 -2.40
N TRP A 42 -28.83 -32.32 -3.67
CA TRP A 42 -29.73 -31.56 -4.54
C TRP A 42 -31.16 -31.52 -4.01
N GLU A 43 -31.74 -32.68 -3.66
CA GLU A 43 -33.14 -32.77 -3.22
C GLU A 43 -33.36 -32.15 -1.83
N GLU A 44 -32.61 -32.60 -0.82
CA GLU A 44 -32.86 -32.34 0.60
C GLU A 44 -32.15 -31.08 1.12
N ASP A 45 -30.97 -30.72 0.57
CA ASP A 45 -30.18 -29.58 1.08
C ASP A 45 -30.39 -28.32 0.22
N PHE A 46 -30.40 -28.44 -1.11
CA PHE A 46 -30.56 -27.27 -1.99
C PHE A 46 -32.04 -26.96 -2.30
N PHE A 47 -32.76 -27.85 -2.99
CA PHE A 47 -34.11 -27.54 -3.47
C PHE A 47 -35.17 -27.50 -2.38
N GLN A 48 -35.08 -28.37 -1.35
CA GLN A 48 -36.06 -28.39 -0.27
C GLN A 48 -36.09 -27.07 0.51
N TYR A 49 -34.92 -26.50 0.85
CA TYR A 49 -34.84 -25.25 1.60
C TYR A 49 -35.05 -24.02 0.72
N SER A 50 -34.75 -24.10 -0.57
CA SER A 50 -34.94 -22.96 -1.48
C SER A 50 -36.31 -22.87 -2.14
N ALA A 51 -37.17 -23.89 -1.98
CA ALA A 51 -38.47 -23.98 -2.65
C ALA A 51 -39.36 -22.74 -2.48
N ASP A 52 -39.36 -22.12 -1.29
CA ASP A 52 -40.19 -20.95 -1.00
C ASP A 52 -39.69 -19.66 -1.66
N LEU A 53 -38.41 -19.60 -2.06
CA LEU A 53 -37.82 -18.50 -2.82
C LEU A 53 -37.81 -18.82 -4.32
N PHE A 54 -37.16 -19.91 -4.73
CA PHE A 54 -36.97 -20.27 -6.15
C PHE A 54 -38.27 -20.72 -6.83
N GLY A 55 -39.29 -21.11 -6.05
CA GLY A 55 -40.65 -21.33 -6.57
C GLY A 55 -41.38 -20.04 -6.98
N LYS A 56 -40.85 -18.86 -6.61
CA LYS A 56 -41.47 -17.55 -6.82
C LYS A 56 -40.58 -16.58 -7.62
N VAL A 57 -39.27 -16.72 -7.52
CA VAL A 57 -38.26 -15.85 -8.15
C VAL A 57 -37.34 -16.70 -9.02
N PRO A 58 -37.04 -16.31 -10.28
CA PRO A 58 -36.13 -17.08 -11.12
C PRO A 58 -34.71 -17.06 -10.56
N VAL A 59 -34.07 -18.22 -10.55
CA VAL A 59 -32.66 -18.39 -10.16
C VAL A 59 -31.83 -18.65 -11.41
N TYR A 60 -30.69 -17.99 -11.49
CA TYR A 60 -29.69 -18.12 -12.55
C TYR A 60 -28.35 -18.41 -11.89
N PRO A 61 -28.01 -19.68 -11.64
CA PRO A 61 -26.70 -20.01 -11.10
C PRO A 61 -25.66 -20.22 -12.21
N VAL A 62 -24.40 -20.30 -11.80
CA VAL A 62 -23.29 -20.88 -12.58
C VAL A 62 -22.75 -22.12 -11.86
N LEU A 63 -21.85 -22.85 -12.52
CA LEU A 63 -21.19 -24.02 -11.93
C LEU A 63 -19.99 -23.60 -11.07
N GLY A 64 -19.92 -24.13 -9.86
CA GLY A 64 -18.70 -24.20 -9.06
C GLY A 64 -18.01 -25.55 -9.17
N ASN A 65 -16.88 -25.70 -8.49
CA ASN A 65 -16.09 -26.93 -8.57
C ASN A 65 -16.80 -28.11 -7.90
N HIS A 66 -17.68 -27.86 -6.92
CA HIS A 66 -18.44 -28.92 -6.26
C HIS A 66 -19.55 -29.50 -7.15
N GLU A 67 -20.05 -28.76 -8.16
CA GLU A 67 -20.97 -29.34 -9.15
C GLU A 67 -20.31 -30.45 -9.97
N THR A 68 -18.98 -30.42 -10.15
CA THR A 68 -18.18 -31.42 -10.89
C THR A 68 -18.66 -31.67 -12.33
N ASN A 69 -19.31 -30.70 -12.96
CA ASN A 69 -19.95 -30.87 -14.28
C ASN A 69 -20.93 -32.07 -14.32
N THR A 70 -21.61 -32.32 -13.21
CA THR A 70 -22.58 -33.41 -13.06
C THR A 70 -23.77 -33.24 -14.01
N GLN A 71 -24.32 -34.35 -14.51
CA GLN A 71 -25.54 -34.32 -15.30
C GLN A 71 -26.75 -33.78 -14.52
N TYR A 72 -26.72 -33.84 -13.18
CA TYR A 72 -27.82 -33.33 -12.36
C TYR A 72 -28.03 -31.82 -12.54
N TYR A 73 -26.96 -31.02 -12.59
CA TYR A 73 -27.03 -29.58 -12.81
C TYR A 73 -27.79 -29.27 -14.11
N PHE A 74 -27.34 -29.85 -15.23
CA PHE A 74 -27.93 -29.70 -16.56
C PHE A 74 -29.32 -30.34 -16.73
N GLN A 75 -29.80 -31.10 -15.74
CA GLN A 75 -31.17 -31.61 -15.71
C GLN A 75 -32.11 -30.70 -14.91
N TYR A 76 -31.58 -30.01 -13.90
CA TYR A 76 -32.37 -29.21 -12.97
C TYR A 76 -32.48 -27.76 -13.39
N PHE A 77 -31.43 -27.19 -13.97
CA PHE A 77 -31.46 -25.85 -14.52
C PHE A 77 -31.80 -25.88 -16.01
N HIS A 78 -32.39 -24.78 -16.48
CA HIS A 78 -32.68 -24.52 -17.90
C HIS A 78 -32.31 -23.06 -18.15
N LEU A 79 -31.04 -22.85 -18.50
CA LEU A 79 -30.45 -21.52 -18.66
C LEU A 79 -30.56 -21.04 -20.12
N PRO A 80 -30.33 -19.75 -20.42
CA PRO A 80 -30.41 -19.25 -21.78
C PRO A 80 -29.47 -19.99 -22.75
N GLU A 81 -30.00 -20.43 -23.89
CA GLU A 81 -29.27 -21.17 -24.93
C GLU A 81 -28.50 -20.22 -25.90
N ASN A 82 -27.90 -19.15 -25.38
CA ASN A 82 -27.18 -18.14 -26.16
C ASN A 82 -25.66 -18.14 -25.93
N GLY A 83 -25.17 -19.14 -25.20
CA GLY A 83 -23.77 -19.55 -25.17
C GLY A 83 -23.27 -20.08 -26.51
N THR A 84 -22.06 -20.60 -26.52
CA THR A 84 -21.48 -21.22 -27.71
C THR A 84 -22.18 -22.56 -27.99
N ASP A 85 -22.53 -22.83 -29.26
CA ASP A 85 -23.13 -24.11 -29.67
C ASP A 85 -22.34 -25.31 -29.12
N GLY A 86 -23.03 -26.20 -28.39
CA GLY A 86 -22.43 -27.39 -27.75
C GLY A 86 -21.87 -27.17 -26.34
N TYR A 87 -22.01 -25.96 -25.80
CA TYR A 87 -21.67 -25.60 -24.41
C TYR A 87 -22.90 -25.02 -23.69
N GLU A 88 -24.08 -25.58 -23.97
CA GLU A 88 -25.32 -25.13 -23.37
C GLU A 88 -25.20 -25.12 -21.84
N GLU A 89 -25.67 -24.04 -21.21
CA GLU A 89 -25.73 -23.83 -19.75
C GLU A 89 -24.37 -23.67 -19.04
N HIS A 90 -23.24 -23.88 -19.71
CA HIS A 90 -21.92 -23.54 -19.17
C HIS A 90 -21.73 -22.02 -19.12
N TRP A 91 -22.09 -21.32 -20.20
CA TRP A 91 -22.10 -19.85 -20.21
C TRP A 91 -23.28 -19.32 -21.00
N TRP A 92 -23.81 -18.20 -20.53
CA TRP A 92 -25.08 -17.66 -21.00
C TRP A 92 -25.19 -16.18 -20.66
N TRP A 93 -26.09 -15.45 -21.31
CA TRP A 93 -26.46 -14.10 -20.88
C TRP A 93 -27.97 -13.91 -20.83
N LYS A 94 -28.43 -12.97 -20.00
CA LYS A 94 -29.83 -12.61 -19.84
C LYS A 94 -29.99 -11.12 -19.61
N ASP A 95 -30.89 -10.49 -20.37
CA ASP A 95 -31.27 -9.11 -20.09
C ASP A 95 -32.48 -9.08 -19.13
N TYR A 96 -32.39 -8.20 -18.12
CA TYR A 96 -33.53 -7.81 -17.27
C TYR A 96 -33.45 -6.32 -16.99
N GLY A 97 -34.50 -5.57 -17.36
CA GLY A 97 -34.47 -4.12 -17.28
C GLY A 97 -33.37 -3.54 -18.17
N ASN A 98 -32.51 -2.71 -17.58
CA ASN A 98 -31.36 -2.08 -18.23
C ASN A 98 -30.02 -2.78 -17.91
N VAL A 99 -30.06 -4.02 -17.42
CA VAL A 99 -28.88 -4.81 -17.06
C VAL A 99 -28.78 -6.05 -17.94
N ARG A 100 -27.56 -6.34 -18.38
CA ARG A 100 -27.21 -7.65 -18.92
C ARG A 100 -26.47 -8.47 -17.88
N PHE A 101 -27.03 -9.61 -17.53
CA PHE A 101 -26.42 -10.62 -16.67
C PHE A 101 -25.69 -11.64 -17.54
N ILE A 102 -24.50 -12.07 -17.13
CA ILE A 102 -23.66 -13.03 -17.84
C ILE A 102 -23.22 -14.10 -16.83
N GLY A 103 -23.56 -15.36 -17.07
CA GLY A 103 -23.01 -16.49 -16.32
C GLY A 103 -21.85 -17.12 -17.09
N LEU A 104 -20.75 -17.39 -16.40
CA LEU A 104 -19.54 -18.00 -16.95
C LEU A 104 -19.14 -19.25 -16.15
N ASP A 105 -18.50 -20.21 -16.82
CA ASP A 105 -17.96 -21.42 -16.21
C ASP A 105 -16.45 -21.30 -16.05
N SER A 106 -16.02 -21.05 -14.81
CA SER A 106 -14.60 -20.97 -14.44
C SER A 106 -13.93 -22.33 -14.18
N ASN A 107 -14.63 -23.45 -14.39
CA ASN A 107 -14.07 -24.78 -14.18
C ASN A 107 -13.33 -25.28 -15.42
N TRP A 108 -12.22 -25.96 -15.21
CA TRP A 108 -11.61 -26.77 -16.25
C TRP A 108 -12.57 -27.89 -16.73
N PRO A 109 -12.70 -28.16 -18.05
CA PRO A 109 -11.95 -27.61 -19.19
C PRO A 109 -12.62 -26.43 -19.93
N TYR A 110 -13.54 -25.73 -19.28
CA TYR A 110 -14.37 -24.68 -19.87
C TYR A 110 -13.78 -23.27 -19.72
N ASP A 111 -12.80 -23.13 -18.83
CA ASP A 111 -11.96 -21.97 -18.52
C ASP A 111 -10.97 -21.57 -19.63
N GLY A 112 -11.41 -21.57 -20.89
CA GLY A 112 -10.53 -21.35 -22.05
C GLY A 112 -11.01 -20.34 -23.09
N ASP A 113 -10.22 -20.20 -24.14
CA ASP A 113 -10.38 -19.18 -25.20
C ASP A 113 -11.77 -19.17 -25.85
N VAL A 114 -12.42 -20.32 -26.00
CA VAL A 114 -13.76 -20.40 -26.63
C VAL A 114 -14.79 -19.57 -25.85
N GLN A 115 -14.72 -19.59 -24.53
CA GLN A 115 -15.60 -18.82 -23.67
C GLN A 115 -15.20 -17.34 -23.65
N LEU A 116 -13.90 -17.05 -23.63
CA LEU A 116 -13.37 -15.68 -23.68
C LEU A 116 -13.70 -14.96 -25.00
N GLU A 117 -13.61 -15.65 -26.14
CA GLU A 117 -14.01 -15.14 -27.46
C GLU A 117 -15.52 -14.90 -27.54
N TRP A 118 -16.32 -15.76 -26.92
CA TRP A 118 -17.77 -15.56 -26.82
C TRP A 118 -18.10 -14.34 -25.97
N LEU A 119 -17.41 -14.17 -24.82
CA LEU A 119 -17.58 -13.02 -23.93
C LEU A 119 -17.26 -11.70 -24.66
N ASP A 120 -16.20 -11.65 -25.46
CA ASP A 120 -15.89 -10.47 -26.29
C ASP A 120 -17.08 -10.07 -27.18
N GLY A 121 -17.71 -11.06 -27.84
CA GLY A 121 -18.88 -10.82 -28.68
C GLY A 121 -20.10 -10.33 -27.89
N VAL A 122 -20.31 -10.84 -26.67
CA VAL A 122 -21.39 -10.39 -25.77
C VAL A 122 -21.12 -8.96 -25.32
N LEU A 123 -19.91 -8.62 -24.91
CA LEU A 123 -19.53 -7.27 -24.46
C LEU A 123 -19.59 -6.25 -25.60
N GLU A 124 -19.11 -6.60 -26.80
CA GLU A 124 -19.24 -5.76 -27.99
C GLU A 124 -20.72 -5.48 -28.31
N ASN A 125 -21.58 -6.51 -28.25
CA ASN A 125 -23.01 -6.34 -28.45
C ASN A 125 -23.65 -5.46 -27.36
N SER A 126 -23.24 -5.64 -26.10
CA SER A 126 -23.73 -4.85 -24.95
C SER A 126 -23.36 -3.38 -25.10
N CYS A 127 -22.16 -3.10 -25.62
CA CYS A 127 -21.67 -1.75 -25.89
C CYS A 127 -22.62 -1.00 -26.84
N GLN A 128 -23.06 -1.68 -27.91
CA GLN A 128 -23.94 -1.12 -28.95
C GLN A 128 -25.43 -1.12 -28.58
N THR A 129 -25.80 -1.65 -27.41
CA THR A 129 -27.20 -1.76 -27.00
C THR A 129 -27.57 -0.63 -26.04
N ASP A 130 -28.24 0.41 -26.55
CA ASP A 130 -28.60 1.62 -25.77
C ASP A 130 -29.50 1.34 -24.56
N SER A 131 -30.29 0.27 -24.58
CA SER A 131 -31.15 -0.11 -23.45
C SER A 131 -30.39 -0.77 -22.31
N ILE A 132 -29.11 -1.10 -22.50
CA ILE A 132 -28.25 -1.70 -21.47
C ILE A 132 -27.35 -0.60 -20.91
N ASP A 133 -27.49 -0.35 -19.61
CA ASP A 133 -26.70 0.60 -18.84
C ASP A 133 -25.56 -0.09 -18.10
N PHE A 134 -25.77 -1.34 -17.67
CA PHE A 134 -24.84 -2.10 -16.83
C PHE A 134 -24.65 -3.53 -17.34
N VAL A 135 -23.45 -4.08 -17.13
CA VAL A 135 -23.16 -5.50 -17.38
C VAL A 135 -22.67 -6.15 -16.09
N PHE A 136 -23.39 -7.18 -15.66
CA PHE A 136 -23.11 -7.94 -14.45
C PHE A 136 -22.69 -9.35 -14.87
N ALA A 137 -21.52 -9.79 -14.45
CA ALA A 137 -21.06 -11.16 -14.65
C ALA A 137 -21.11 -11.94 -13.33
N GLU A 138 -21.28 -13.25 -13.40
CA GLU A 138 -21.04 -14.18 -12.29
C GLU A 138 -20.20 -15.37 -12.78
N LEU A 139 -19.25 -15.79 -11.95
CA LEU A 139 -18.41 -16.97 -12.15
C LEU A 139 -17.93 -17.48 -10.79
N HIS A 140 -17.43 -18.71 -10.71
CA HIS A 140 -17.16 -19.30 -9.41
C HIS A 140 -15.83 -18.87 -8.78
N HIS A 141 -14.70 -19.12 -9.45
CA HIS A 141 -13.37 -18.88 -8.87
C HIS A 141 -12.97 -17.39 -8.92
N PRO A 142 -12.38 -16.81 -7.86
CA PRO A 142 -11.87 -15.45 -7.85
C PRO A 142 -10.66 -15.25 -8.76
N TYR A 143 -10.35 -14.01 -9.16
CA TYR A 143 -9.01 -13.67 -9.66
C TYR A 143 -8.05 -13.41 -8.50
N LYS A 144 -8.51 -12.62 -7.52
CA LYS A 144 -7.82 -12.30 -6.27
C LYS A 144 -8.73 -12.61 -5.09
N SER A 145 -8.17 -13.11 -3.99
CA SER A 145 -8.93 -13.43 -2.78
C SER A 145 -8.13 -13.17 -1.51
N GLU A 146 -8.61 -12.27 -0.66
CA GLU A 146 -7.91 -11.92 0.58
C GLU A 146 -7.99 -12.99 1.66
N LEU A 147 -9.05 -13.81 1.65
CA LEU A 147 -9.29 -14.85 2.67
C LEU A 147 -8.62 -16.19 2.34
N TRP A 148 -8.37 -16.47 1.06
CA TRP A 148 -7.80 -17.73 0.59
C TRP A 148 -7.14 -17.58 -0.79
N THR A 149 -5.86 -17.19 -0.82
CA THR A 149 -5.09 -16.97 -2.07
C THR A 149 -4.96 -18.21 -2.97
N PRO A 150 -4.90 -19.47 -2.46
CA PRO A 150 -4.88 -20.66 -3.32
C PRO A 150 -6.16 -20.88 -4.15
N GLY A 151 -7.27 -20.20 -3.83
CA GLY A 151 -8.52 -20.27 -4.58
C GLY A 151 -8.53 -19.43 -5.87
N GLU A 152 -7.48 -18.65 -6.10
CA GLU A 152 -7.37 -17.71 -7.23
C GLU A 152 -7.21 -18.38 -8.61
N SER A 153 -7.68 -17.69 -9.65
CA SER A 153 -7.71 -18.16 -11.03
C SER A 153 -7.37 -17.08 -12.05
N ASP A 154 -6.33 -17.33 -12.84
CA ASP A 154 -5.92 -16.48 -13.97
C ASP A 154 -7.00 -16.34 -15.05
N PHE A 155 -7.88 -17.34 -15.18
CA PHE A 155 -9.02 -17.24 -16.09
C PHE A 155 -9.94 -16.08 -15.68
N THR A 156 -10.21 -15.93 -14.39
CA THR A 156 -11.00 -14.81 -13.87
C THR A 156 -10.28 -13.49 -14.09
N GLY A 157 -8.96 -13.44 -13.97
CA GLY A 157 -8.16 -12.26 -14.35
C GLY A 157 -8.35 -11.86 -15.81
N SER A 158 -8.45 -12.85 -16.71
CA SER A 158 -8.76 -12.59 -18.13
C SER A 158 -10.19 -12.09 -18.35
N VAL A 159 -11.16 -12.53 -17.55
CA VAL A 159 -12.53 -12.01 -17.56
C VAL A 159 -12.56 -10.57 -17.06
N VAL A 160 -11.90 -10.28 -15.94
CA VAL A 160 -11.75 -8.93 -15.36
C VAL A 160 -11.18 -7.97 -16.41
N ALA A 161 -10.07 -8.33 -17.06
CA ALA A 161 -9.46 -7.49 -18.10
C ALA A 161 -10.41 -7.16 -19.27
N LYS A 162 -11.29 -8.09 -19.65
CA LYS A 162 -12.31 -7.86 -20.68
C LYS A 162 -13.43 -6.94 -20.18
N MET A 163 -13.86 -7.11 -18.94
CA MET A 163 -14.88 -6.27 -18.30
C MET A 163 -14.39 -4.84 -18.08
N GLU A 164 -13.13 -4.68 -17.68
CA GLU A 164 -12.42 -3.40 -17.61
C GLU A 164 -12.40 -2.70 -18.96
N ALA A 165 -11.93 -3.39 -20.00
CA ALA A 165 -11.89 -2.87 -21.37
C ALA A 165 -13.29 -2.47 -21.87
N PHE A 166 -14.32 -3.25 -21.52
CA PHE A 166 -15.71 -2.91 -21.83
C PHE A 166 -16.15 -1.63 -21.12
N SER A 167 -15.92 -1.53 -19.79
CA SER A 167 -16.37 -0.37 -19.02
C SER A 167 -15.70 0.91 -19.48
N GLU A 168 -14.41 0.86 -19.78
CA GLU A 168 -13.65 1.97 -20.34
C GLU A 168 -14.16 2.37 -21.73
N ALA A 169 -14.22 1.42 -22.67
CA ALA A 169 -14.53 1.72 -24.06
C ALA A 169 -16.00 2.15 -24.28
N CYS A 170 -16.91 1.66 -23.44
CA CYS A 170 -18.35 1.84 -23.62
C CYS A 170 -18.95 2.88 -22.66
N GLY A 171 -18.22 3.32 -21.63
CA GLY A 171 -18.75 4.19 -20.58
C GLY A 171 -19.91 3.55 -19.83
N LYS A 172 -19.87 2.22 -19.66
CA LYS A 172 -20.91 1.43 -18.98
C LYS A 172 -20.29 0.72 -17.78
N PRO A 173 -20.70 1.03 -16.55
CA PRO A 173 -20.18 0.35 -15.39
C PRO A 173 -20.46 -1.15 -15.43
N SER A 174 -19.55 -1.92 -14.87
CA SER A 174 -19.69 -3.36 -14.80
C SER A 174 -19.32 -3.91 -13.42
N ILE A 175 -19.76 -5.13 -13.16
CA ILE A 175 -19.46 -5.87 -11.94
C ILE A 175 -19.26 -7.33 -12.29
N HIS A 176 -18.38 -8.01 -11.58
CA HIS A 176 -18.39 -9.45 -11.52
C HIS A 176 -18.59 -9.93 -10.08
N PHE A 177 -19.49 -10.91 -9.92
CA PHE A 177 -19.70 -11.63 -8.69
C PHE A 177 -18.93 -12.95 -8.74
N PHE A 178 -18.31 -13.30 -7.64
CA PHE A 178 -17.61 -14.58 -7.52
C PHE A 178 -17.86 -15.24 -6.17
N GLY A 179 -17.41 -16.48 -6.04
CA GLY A 179 -17.52 -17.29 -4.83
C GLY A 179 -16.22 -18.02 -4.54
N HIS A 180 -16.32 -19.33 -4.29
CA HIS A 180 -15.24 -20.27 -4.00
C HIS A 180 -14.54 -20.05 -2.65
N THR A 181 -14.08 -18.82 -2.39
CA THR A 181 -13.54 -18.45 -1.08
C THR A 181 -14.67 -18.02 -0.16
N HIS A 182 -14.91 -18.78 0.91
CA HIS A 182 -16.10 -18.66 1.74
C HIS A 182 -16.05 -17.45 2.69
N GLY A 183 -16.37 -16.29 2.15
CA GLY A 183 -16.49 -15.03 2.86
C GLY A 183 -17.00 -13.93 1.96
N TYR A 184 -17.00 -12.70 2.49
CA TYR A 184 -17.37 -11.50 1.75
C TYR A 184 -16.13 -10.68 1.46
N SER A 185 -16.01 -10.19 0.23
CA SER A 185 -14.99 -9.22 -0.15
C SER A 185 -15.56 -8.27 -1.19
N ARG A 186 -15.29 -6.98 -1.05
CA ARG A 186 -15.56 -5.95 -2.06
C ARG A 186 -14.26 -5.27 -2.45
N GLY A 187 -14.01 -5.27 -3.75
CA GLY A 187 -12.89 -4.55 -4.37
C GLY A 187 -13.27 -3.98 -5.73
N GLN A 188 -12.30 -3.38 -6.41
CA GLN A 188 -12.51 -2.69 -7.68
C GLN A 188 -11.23 -2.59 -8.50
N SER A 189 -11.42 -2.46 -9.81
CA SER A 189 -10.34 -2.04 -10.70
C SER A 189 -9.98 -0.58 -10.43
N ARG A 190 -8.67 -0.30 -10.33
CA ARG A 190 -8.15 1.05 -10.11
C ARG A 190 -8.64 2.03 -11.15
N ASP A 191 -8.43 1.73 -12.43
CA ASP A 191 -8.61 2.66 -13.54
C ASP A 191 -10.01 2.60 -14.19
N HIS A 192 -10.82 1.62 -13.83
CA HIS A 192 -12.07 1.31 -14.54
C HIS A 192 -13.27 1.29 -13.59
N LYS A 193 -14.46 1.66 -14.08
CA LYS A 193 -15.73 1.47 -13.36
C LYS A 193 -16.16 0.00 -13.34
N HIS A 194 -15.31 -0.85 -12.76
CA HIS A 194 -15.50 -2.28 -12.65
C HIS A 194 -15.39 -2.71 -11.18
N LEU A 195 -16.46 -3.28 -10.64
CA LEU A 195 -16.57 -3.71 -9.24
C LEU A 195 -16.38 -5.23 -9.12
N TRP A 196 -15.73 -5.66 -8.05
CA TRP A 196 -15.35 -7.04 -7.77
C TRP A 196 -16.03 -7.43 -6.46
N ILE A 197 -16.91 -8.43 -6.45
CA ILE A 197 -17.60 -8.82 -5.21
C ILE A 197 -17.60 -10.33 -5.02
N ASN A 198 -16.94 -10.78 -3.95
CA ASN A 198 -17.09 -12.13 -3.43
C ASN A 198 -18.42 -12.22 -2.65
N VAL A 199 -19.25 -13.21 -2.97
CA VAL A 199 -20.53 -13.45 -2.29
C VAL A 199 -20.69 -14.90 -1.84
N ALA A 200 -19.60 -15.64 -1.63
CA ALA A 200 -19.62 -16.99 -1.06
C ALA A 200 -19.89 -17.01 0.46
N THR A 201 -20.88 -16.23 0.90
CA THR A 201 -21.32 -16.10 2.29
C THR A 201 -22.66 -16.77 2.58
N ALA A 202 -23.35 -17.27 1.55
CA ALA A 202 -24.70 -17.80 1.69
C ALA A 202 -24.77 -19.18 2.40
N GLY A 203 -23.62 -19.82 2.61
CA GLY A 203 -23.48 -21.14 3.23
C GLY A 203 -22.02 -21.58 3.26
N GLY A 204 -21.77 -22.87 3.47
CA GLY A 204 -20.40 -23.41 3.53
C GLY A 204 -19.69 -23.12 4.85
N ALA A 205 -18.50 -23.69 5.01
CA ALA A 205 -17.62 -23.42 6.13
C ALA A 205 -16.79 -22.16 5.81
N ILE A 206 -16.97 -21.10 6.59
CA ILE A 206 -16.24 -19.84 6.42
C ILE A 206 -14.72 -20.06 6.43
N ASP A 207 -14.04 -19.34 5.55
CA ASP A 207 -12.59 -19.21 5.53
C ASP A 207 -12.20 -18.07 6.47
N TYR A 208 -11.92 -18.39 7.73
CA TYR A 208 -11.64 -17.41 8.78
C TYR A 208 -10.27 -16.74 8.63
N TRP A 209 -10.16 -15.51 9.12
CA TRP A 209 -8.87 -14.83 9.27
C TRP A 209 -7.85 -15.68 10.06
N GLY A 210 -6.67 -15.87 9.48
CA GLY A 210 -5.56 -16.63 10.07
C GLY A 210 -5.62 -18.15 9.86
N ASP A 211 -6.67 -18.71 9.26
CA ASP A 211 -6.78 -20.16 9.02
C ASP A 211 -6.11 -20.62 7.73
N TRP A 212 -5.93 -19.72 6.75
CA TRP A 212 -5.39 -19.99 5.42
C TRP A 212 -4.41 -18.90 4.96
N PRO A 213 -3.66 -19.10 3.86
CA PRO A 213 -2.88 -18.04 3.24
C PRO A 213 -3.77 -16.88 2.80
N GLN A 214 -3.43 -15.69 3.26
CA GLN A 214 -4.23 -14.46 3.16
C GLN A 214 -3.33 -13.31 2.74
N LEU A 215 -3.92 -12.34 2.05
CA LEU A 215 -3.20 -11.23 1.47
C LEU A 215 -4.09 -10.01 1.36
N ASP A 216 -3.53 -8.87 1.75
CA ASP A 216 -4.13 -7.54 1.60
C ASP A 216 -3.79 -7.02 0.20
N TYR A 217 -4.81 -6.82 -0.63
CA TYR A 217 -4.66 -6.42 -2.03
C TYR A 217 -5.14 -4.98 -2.21
N ASP A 218 -4.36 -4.15 -2.89
CA ASP A 218 -4.72 -2.75 -3.21
C ASP A 218 -6.11 -2.61 -3.86
N GLU A 219 -6.61 -3.63 -4.57
CA GLU A 219 -7.94 -3.61 -5.19
C GLU A 219 -9.11 -3.80 -4.21
N PHE A 220 -8.92 -4.45 -3.07
CA PHE A 220 -9.99 -4.66 -2.10
C PHE A 220 -10.07 -3.49 -1.12
N SER A 221 -11.27 -3.25 -0.59
CA SER A 221 -11.50 -2.23 0.46
C SER A 221 -12.18 -2.82 1.68
N VAL A 222 -12.91 -3.93 1.52
CA VAL A 222 -13.66 -4.56 2.60
C VAL A 222 -13.60 -6.07 2.41
N THR A 223 -13.10 -6.78 3.43
CA THR A 223 -13.26 -8.23 3.54
C THR A 223 -13.71 -8.63 4.94
N GLU A 224 -14.69 -9.53 5.00
CA GLU A 224 -15.27 -10.06 6.23
C GLU A 224 -15.49 -11.58 6.09
N ASP A 225 -15.15 -12.32 7.14
CA ASP A 225 -15.25 -13.77 7.25
C ASP A 225 -16.55 -14.19 7.96
N ASP A 226 -17.70 -13.81 7.37
CA ASP A 226 -19.01 -14.08 7.96
C ASP A 226 -20.07 -14.53 6.94
N TRP A 227 -21.20 -15.08 7.43
CA TRP A 227 -22.31 -15.51 6.58
C TRP A 227 -23.23 -14.36 6.21
N GLY A 228 -23.98 -14.54 5.12
CA GLY A 228 -25.11 -13.71 4.75
C GLY A 228 -25.32 -13.64 3.24
N PHE A 229 -25.75 -12.49 2.74
CA PHE A 229 -26.04 -12.30 1.32
C PHE A 229 -25.85 -10.85 0.89
N VAL A 230 -25.85 -10.66 -0.43
CA VAL A 230 -25.82 -9.35 -1.08
C VAL A 230 -27.16 -9.07 -1.76
N LEU A 231 -27.68 -7.86 -1.57
CA LEU A 231 -28.84 -7.34 -2.29
C LEU A 231 -28.39 -6.24 -3.25
N VAL A 232 -28.75 -6.36 -4.52
CA VAL A 232 -28.44 -5.36 -5.55
C VAL A 232 -29.72 -4.71 -6.03
N GLU A 233 -29.78 -3.38 -5.91
CA GLU A 233 -30.87 -2.55 -6.39
C GLU A 233 -30.41 -1.79 -7.63
N VAL A 234 -31.17 -1.88 -8.72
CA VAL A 234 -30.85 -1.18 -9.97
C VAL A 234 -31.96 -0.20 -10.31
N GLU A 235 -31.58 1.06 -10.46
CA GLU A 235 -32.44 2.14 -10.89
C GLU A 235 -32.17 2.44 -12.36
N ALA A 236 -33.20 2.29 -13.19
CA ALA A 236 -33.19 2.71 -14.59
C ALA A 236 -33.73 4.15 -14.74
N GLY A 237 -33.46 4.80 -15.86
CA GLY A 237 -34.03 6.11 -16.19
C GLY A 237 -32.99 7.05 -16.77
N ASP A 238 -33.17 8.35 -16.51
CA ASP A 238 -32.27 9.39 -17.03
C ASP A 238 -30.92 9.42 -16.28
N GLU A 239 -30.89 8.94 -15.03
CA GLU A 239 -29.69 8.83 -14.20
C GLU A 239 -29.56 7.37 -13.69
N PRO A 240 -29.17 6.41 -14.56
CA PRO A 240 -29.08 5.02 -14.15
C PRO A 240 -28.01 4.83 -13.08
N LYS A 241 -28.33 4.03 -12.06
CA LYS A 241 -27.38 3.61 -11.02
C LYS A 241 -27.71 2.23 -10.49
N PHE A 242 -26.72 1.55 -9.91
CA PHE A 242 -26.96 0.39 -9.06
C PHE A 242 -26.39 0.62 -7.67
N SER A 243 -26.96 -0.05 -6.68
CA SER A 243 -26.51 -0.04 -5.29
C SER A 243 -26.44 -1.45 -4.76
N VAL A 244 -25.39 -1.73 -4.00
CA VAL A 244 -25.09 -3.02 -3.38
C VAL A 244 -25.21 -2.85 -1.86
N LYS A 245 -25.82 -3.83 -1.22
CA LYS A 245 -25.93 -3.93 0.24
C LYS A 245 -25.47 -5.31 0.67
N ARG A 246 -24.51 -5.37 1.59
CA ARG A 246 -24.08 -6.60 2.25
C ARG A 246 -24.83 -6.75 3.58
N LEU A 247 -25.62 -7.82 3.71
CA LEU A 247 -26.43 -8.11 4.89
C LEU A 247 -25.91 -9.33 5.63
N SER A 248 -25.20 -9.09 6.74
CA SER A 248 -24.57 -10.11 7.57
C SER A 248 -25.58 -10.90 8.42
N ARG A 249 -25.32 -12.20 8.53
CA ARG A 249 -25.94 -13.14 9.47
C ARG A 249 -24.97 -13.52 10.61
N GLY A 250 -23.76 -12.95 10.61
CA GLY A 250 -22.71 -13.26 11.56
C GLY A 250 -21.96 -14.54 11.22
N ASP A 251 -21.21 -15.05 12.18
CA ASP A 251 -20.31 -16.19 12.03
C ASP A 251 -20.55 -17.24 13.14
N GLY A 252 -19.62 -18.18 13.32
CA GLY A 252 -19.74 -19.23 14.34
C GLY A 252 -19.70 -18.73 15.80
N ASP A 253 -19.27 -17.49 16.02
CA ASP A 253 -19.03 -16.87 17.32
C ASP A 253 -20.00 -15.72 17.64
N VAL A 254 -20.44 -14.97 16.62
CA VAL A 254 -21.29 -13.79 16.71
C VAL A 254 -22.50 -13.96 15.78
N ASP A 255 -23.69 -14.10 16.35
CA ASP A 255 -24.94 -14.08 15.58
C ASP A 255 -25.33 -12.64 15.21
N LEU A 256 -25.57 -12.38 13.92
CA LEU A 256 -26.16 -11.13 13.42
C LEU A 256 -27.50 -11.41 12.73
N ASP A 257 -28.38 -10.39 12.72
CA ASP A 257 -29.71 -10.48 12.13
C ASP A 257 -29.86 -9.48 10.99
N ASN A 258 -29.47 -9.92 9.78
CA ASN A 258 -29.48 -9.12 8.56
C ASN A 258 -28.84 -7.74 8.75
N ALA A 259 -27.71 -7.69 9.46
CA ALA A 259 -27.01 -6.45 9.75
C ALA A 259 -26.40 -5.89 8.46
N LEU A 260 -26.71 -4.64 8.12
CA LEU A 260 -26.06 -3.94 7.01
C LEU A 260 -24.64 -3.57 7.43
N ILE A 261 -23.65 -4.27 6.90
CA ILE A 261 -22.21 -4.11 7.23
C ILE A 261 -21.45 -3.36 6.14
N ASP A 262 -21.88 -3.47 4.88
CA ASP A 262 -21.31 -2.72 3.77
C ASP A 262 -22.38 -2.25 2.77
N SER A 263 -22.15 -1.09 2.16
CA SER A 263 -23.02 -0.55 1.12
C SER A 263 -22.28 0.35 0.15
N PHE A 264 -22.59 0.17 -1.13
CA PHE A 264 -21.88 0.83 -2.22
C PHE A 264 -22.82 1.18 -3.37
N SER A 265 -22.52 2.23 -4.14
CA SER A 265 -23.32 2.64 -5.29
C SER A 265 -22.45 3.09 -6.46
N VAL A 266 -22.90 2.81 -7.68
CA VAL A 266 -22.26 3.28 -8.91
C VAL A 266 -23.31 3.84 -9.85
N SER A 267 -23.10 5.08 -10.28
CA SER A 267 -23.87 5.72 -11.33
C SER A 267 -23.22 5.51 -12.70
N LYS A 268 -24.05 5.31 -13.72
CA LYS A 268 -23.59 5.34 -15.12
C LYS A 268 -23.16 6.74 -15.52
N THR A 269 -23.92 7.76 -15.10
CA THR A 269 -23.58 9.15 -15.35
C THR A 269 -22.35 9.52 -14.54
N ASP A 270 -21.31 10.00 -15.20
CA ASP A 270 -20.10 10.45 -14.51
C ASP A 270 -20.38 11.75 -13.74
N TYR A 271 -20.03 11.75 -12.46
CA TYR A 271 -19.86 12.99 -11.73
C TYR A 271 -18.50 13.58 -12.11
N ILE A 272 -18.49 14.81 -12.61
CA ILE A 272 -17.24 15.50 -12.96
C ILE A 272 -16.58 15.94 -11.66
N ILE A 273 -15.52 15.24 -11.27
CA ILE A 273 -14.71 15.58 -10.12
C ILE A 273 -13.80 16.77 -10.46
N THR A 274 -13.73 17.74 -9.54
CA THR A 274 -12.77 18.84 -9.64
C THR A 274 -11.33 18.30 -9.62
N THR A 275 -10.56 18.60 -10.66
CA THR A 275 -9.13 18.25 -10.74
C THR A 275 -8.36 18.81 -9.53
N PRO A 276 -7.60 17.97 -8.80
CA PRO A 276 -6.81 18.46 -7.69
C PRO A 276 -5.66 19.35 -8.14
N THR A 277 -5.19 20.22 -7.24
CA THR A 277 -3.97 21.00 -7.46
C THR A 277 -2.83 20.48 -6.60
N THR A 278 -1.62 20.56 -7.13
CA THR A 278 -0.38 20.21 -6.42
C THR A 278 -0.04 21.31 -5.41
N ILE A 279 -0.02 20.99 -4.11
CA ILE A 279 0.20 21.96 -3.02
C ILE A 279 1.63 21.90 -2.50
N TYR A 280 2.20 20.72 -2.33
CA TYR A 280 3.57 20.53 -1.84
C TYR A 280 4.12 19.16 -2.25
N PRO A 281 5.42 19.04 -2.59
CA PRO A 281 6.39 20.12 -2.82
C PRO A 281 6.21 20.76 -4.21
N VAL A 282 6.41 22.07 -4.34
CA VAL A 282 6.35 22.79 -5.63
C VAL A 282 7.50 23.81 -5.72
N ASP A 283 8.40 23.63 -6.69
CA ASP A 283 9.62 24.40 -6.91
C ASP A 283 10.51 24.50 -5.66
N LEU A 284 10.50 23.45 -4.83
CA LEU A 284 11.27 23.35 -3.59
C LEU A 284 12.32 22.25 -3.68
N GLN A 285 13.39 22.42 -2.92
CA GLN A 285 14.31 21.34 -2.61
C GLN A 285 13.91 20.75 -1.26
N VAL A 286 13.64 19.44 -1.22
CA VAL A 286 13.32 18.68 -0.01
C VAL A 286 14.37 17.61 0.24
N THR A 287 14.42 17.09 1.45
CA THR A 287 15.25 15.92 1.76
C THR A 287 14.61 14.68 1.12
N PRO A 288 15.38 13.75 0.50
CA PRO A 288 14.82 12.57 -0.14
C PRO A 288 13.98 11.69 0.80
N GLU A 289 14.30 11.66 2.09
CA GLU A 289 13.55 10.99 3.16
C GLU A 289 12.34 11.82 3.68
N CYS A 290 11.98 12.92 3.02
CA CYS A 290 10.89 13.80 3.43
C CYS A 290 10.04 14.22 2.23
N VAL A 291 9.94 13.37 1.22
CA VAL A 291 9.06 13.63 0.07
C VAL A 291 7.64 13.27 0.47
N ILE A 292 6.95 14.26 1.04
CA ILE A 292 5.50 14.19 1.31
C ILE A 292 4.80 14.96 0.20
N LEU A 293 4.00 14.28 -0.61
CA LEU A 293 3.16 14.91 -1.62
C LEU A 293 1.85 15.35 -0.95
N ARG A 294 1.35 16.53 -1.31
CA ARG A 294 0.08 17.06 -0.79
C ARG A 294 -0.71 17.69 -1.92
N GLY A 295 -1.92 17.19 -2.12
CA GLY A 295 -2.89 17.74 -3.05
C GLY A 295 -3.83 18.74 -2.37
N SER A 296 -4.68 19.40 -3.16
CA SER A 296 -5.80 20.18 -2.63
C SER A 296 -6.82 19.29 -1.93
N SER A 297 -7.66 19.84 -1.06
CA SER A 297 -8.80 19.09 -0.51
C SER A 297 -9.76 18.61 -1.61
N PHE A 298 -10.37 17.45 -1.41
CA PHE A 298 -11.47 16.97 -2.24
C PHE A 298 -12.72 17.85 -2.04
N GLU A 299 -13.49 18.10 -3.09
CA GLU A 299 -14.60 19.08 -3.07
C GLU A 299 -15.71 18.71 -2.07
N ILE A 300 -16.04 17.42 -1.98
CA ILE A 300 -17.02 16.83 -1.07
C ILE A 300 -16.31 15.73 -0.27
N GLU A 301 -15.76 16.08 0.89
CA GLU A 301 -14.92 15.20 1.71
C GLU A 301 -15.48 13.78 1.90
N GLU A 302 -16.79 13.65 2.16
CA GLU A 302 -17.46 12.36 2.36
C GLU A 302 -17.48 11.45 1.11
N MET A 303 -17.25 12.02 -0.09
CA MET A 303 -17.23 11.33 -1.37
C MET A 303 -15.82 11.03 -1.88
N HIS A 304 -14.77 11.45 -1.18
CA HIS A 304 -13.40 11.10 -1.58
C HIS A 304 -13.20 9.59 -1.40
N GLY A 305 -12.95 8.87 -2.50
CA GLY A 305 -12.86 7.42 -2.53
C GLY A 305 -11.44 6.88 -2.69
N ALA A 306 -10.58 7.56 -3.44
CA ALA A 306 -9.19 7.16 -3.57
C ALA A 306 -8.32 8.29 -4.12
N SER A 307 -7.02 8.18 -3.93
CA SER A 307 -5.99 9.04 -4.54
C SER A 307 -4.96 8.21 -5.28
N HIS A 308 -4.49 8.75 -6.41
CA HIS A 308 -3.42 8.13 -7.17
C HIS A 308 -2.30 9.14 -7.38
N TRP A 309 -1.12 8.81 -6.85
CA TRP A 309 0.08 9.63 -6.84
C TRP A 309 1.13 9.04 -7.75
N GLN A 310 1.83 9.89 -8.51
CA GLN A 310 2.96 9.44 -9.32
C GLN A 310 4.11 10.44 -9.27
N VAL A 311 5.35 9.94 -9.24
CA VAL A 311 6.59 10.70 -9.29
C VAL A 311 7.49 10.17 -10.41
N THR A 312 8.11 11.07 -11.17
CA THR A 312 9.00 10.72 -12.30
C THR A 312 10.25 11.61 -12.34
N GLU A 313 11.32 11.09 -12.94
CA GLU A 313 12.54 11.84 -13.26
C GLU A 313 12.46 12.59 -14.60
N THR A 314 11.41 12.38 -15.38
CA THR A 314 11.24 13.03 -16.69
C THR A 314 9.86 13.66 -16.78
N SER A 315 9.82 15.00 -16.79
CA SER A 315 8.59 15.81 -17.00
C SER A 315 7.74 15.25 -18.14
N GLY A 316 6.45 15.04 -17.84
CA GLY A 316 5.47 14.48 -18.76
C GLY A 316 5.51 12.97 -19.00
N GLU A 317 6.52 12.22 -18.52
CA GLU A 317 6.65 10.78 -18.73
C GLU A 317 6.30 10.00 -17.45
N TYR A 318 5.12 9.38 -17.44
CA TYR A 318 4.55 8.65 -16.30
C TYR A 318 4.15 7.21 -16.65
N SER A 319 4.74 6.65 -17.71
CA SER A 319 4.51 5.24 -18.08
C SER A 319 5.31 4.27 -17.21
N ASP A 320 6.36 4.76 -16.54
CA ASP A 320 7.26 4.02 -15.67
C ASP A 320 7.77 4.99 -14.57
N PRO A 321 6.88 5.43 -13.66
CA PRO A 321 7.23 6.38 -12.61
C PRO A 321 8.18 5.73 -11.59
N ILE A 322 9.06 6.54 -10.99
CA ILE A 322 9.95 6.09 -9.92
C ILE A 322 9.25 5.94 -8.57
N GLY A 323 7.99 6.38 -8.48
CA GLY A 323 7.12 6.17 -7.34
C GLY A 323 5.68 6.29 -7.78
N GLU A 324 4.85 5.33 -7.39
CA GLU A 324 3.43 5.26 -7.69
C GLU A 324 2.70 4.68 -6.49
N VAL A 325 1.68 5.38 -6.01
CA VAL A 325 0.86 4.94 -4.88
C VAL A 325 -0.60 5.16 -5.23
N TRP A 326 -1.40 4.10 -5.11
CA TRP A 326 -2.85 4.18 -5.18
C TRP A 326 -3.40 3.85 -3.80
N GLU A 327 -4.06 4.82 -3.19
CA GLU A 327 -4.55 4.72 -1.82
C GLU A 327 -6.06 4.90 -1.82
N GLN A 328 -6.75 4.04 -1.08
CA GLN A 328 -8.20 4.06 -0.94
C GLN A 328 -8.63 4.74 0.36
N PHE A 329 -9.91 5.12 0.48
CA PHE A 329 -10.41 5.79 1.69
C PHE A 329 -10.69 4.85 2.87
N GLU A 330 -10.78 3.54 2.62
CA GLU A 330 -11.04 2.50 3.60
C GLU A 330 -10.29 1.23 3.17
N ASN A 331 -9.83 0.44 4.15
CA ASN A 331 -9.34 -0.91 3.91
C ASN A 331 -9.59 -1.80 5.13
N LEU A 332 -10.70 -2.54 5.15
CA LEU A 332 -11.04 -3.48 6.22
C LEU A 332 -10.41 -4.84 5.95
N TYR A 333 -9.26 -5.07 6.56
CA TYR A 333 -8.48 -6.32 6.48
C TYR A 333 -8.23 -6.86 7.90
N PHE A 334 -8.38 -8.18 8.12
CA PHE A 334 -8.31 -8.78 9.47
C PHE A 334 -9.23 -8.10 10.50
N ASN A 335 -10.43 -7.68 10.08
CA ASN A 335 -11.40 -6.95 10.91
C ASN A 335 -10.87 -5.62 11.48
N VAL A 336 -9.87 -5.02 10.84
CA VAL A 336 -9.29 -3.71 11.18
C VAL A 336 -9.28 -2.83 9.94
N ASP A 337 -9.79 -1.60 10.07
CA ASP A 337 -9.66 -0.61 9.00
C ASP A 337 -8.25 -0.03 9.05
N THR A 338 -7.37 -0.48 8.14
CA THR A 338 -5.97 -0.04 8.09
C THR A 338 -5.82 1.39 7.59
N GLN A 339 -6.90 1.98 7.07
CA GLN A 339 -6.95 3.35 6.58
C GLN A 339 -7.61 4.31 7.59
N GLU A 340 -8.05 3.82 8.76
CA GLU A 340 -8.78 4.63 9.74
C GLU A 340 -7.95 5.84 10.20
N GLY A 341 -8.39 7.03 9.81
CA GLY A 341 -7.78 8.30 10.23
C GLY A 341 -6.66 8.81 9.32
N GLU A 342 -6.31 8.06 8.28
CA GLU A 342 -5.32 8.48 7.28
C GLU A 342 -5.88 9.53 6.32
N LEU A 343 -5.01 10.43 5.88
CA LEU A 343 -5.35 11.52 4.97
C LEU A 343 -4.97 11.17 3.54
N ILE A 344 -5.92 10.67 2.76
CA ILE A 344 -5.72 10.37 1.34
C ILE A 344 -5.55 11.63 0.44
N THR A 345 -5.26 12.80 1.01
CA THR A 345 -4.85 14.02 0.28
C THR A 345 -3.37 14.33 0.44
N GLU A 346 -2.64 13.46 1.16
CA GLU A 346 -1.22 13.53 1.43
C GLU A 346 -0.63 12.14 1.28
N GLU A 347 0.58 12.04 0.76
CA GLU A 347 1.22 10.74 0.54
C GLU A 347 2.72 10.84 0.79
N TYR A 348 3.29 9.85 1.47
CA TYR A 348 4.73 9.78 1.70
C TYR A 348 5.39 8.92 0.63
N MET A 349 6.35 9.49 -0.10
CA MET A 349 7.10 8.79 -1.14
C MET A 349 8.45 8.31 -0.61
N TRP A 350 8.57 7.00 -0.41
CA TRP A 350 9.81 6.35 0.02
C TRP A 350 10.85 6.27 -1.11
N GLY A 351 12.12 6.15 -0.75
CA GLY A 351 13.19 5.75 -1.69
C GLY A 351 13.58 6.78 -2.75
N MET A 352 13.23 8.05 -2.58
CA MET A 352 13.52 9.07 -3.61
C MET A 352 15.04 9.30 -3.79
N PRO A 353 15.53 9.49 -5.03
CA PRO A 353 16.97 9.64 -5.30
C PRO A 353 17.52 10.98 -4.81
N GLU A 354 18.82 11.06 -4.51
CA GLU A 354 19.48 12.31 -4.06
C GLU A 354 19.86 13.26 -5.20
N ASN A 355 19.85 14.57 -4.92
CA ASN A 355 20.27 15.62 -5.87
C ASN A 355 19.58 15.55 -7.24
N THR A 356 18.36 15.04 -7.27
CA THR A 356 17.60 14.77 -8.50
C THR A 356 16.49 15.79 -8.65
N GLN A 357 16.23 16.19 -9.90
CA GLN A 357 15.04 16.95 -10.26
C GLN A 357 13.91 15.97 -10.58
N LEU A 358 12.77 16.16 -9.94
CA LEU A 358 11.61 15.28 -10.02
C LEU A 358 10.35 16.06 -10.39
N TRP A 359 9.36 15.32 -10.89
CA TRP A 359 8.04 15.81 -11.21
C TRP A 359 7.00 14.87 -10.63
N TRP A 360 5.88 15.42 -10.17
CA TRP A 360 4.81 14.62 -9.63
C TRP A 360 3.44 15.15 -10.02
N ARG A 361 2.45 14.26 -9.97
CA ARG A 361 1.05 14.56 -10.22
C ARG A 361 0.15 13.70 -9.34
N VAL A 362 -1.07 14.16 -9.13
CA VAL A 362 -2.10 13.45 -8.38
C VAL A 362 -3.44 13.54 -9.12
N ARG A 363 -4.28 12.51 -8.99
CA ARG A 363 -5.71 12.57 -9.32
C ARG A 363 -6.52 11.93 -8.21
N TYR A 364 -7.79 12.31 -8.10
CA TYR A 364 -8.70 11.80 -7.09
C TYR A 364 -9.83 10.99 -7.72
N ARG A 365 -10.31 10.00 -6.98
CA ARG A 365 -11.48 9.19 -7.31
C ARG A 365 -12.58 9.45 -6.31
N ASP A 366 -13.83 9.49 -6.76
CA ASP A 366 -14.96 9.45 -5.83
C ASP A 366 -15.36 8.02 -5.45
N LYS A 367 -16.23 7.90 -4.46
CA LYS A 367 -16.81 6.63 -4.02
C LYS A 367 -17.75 5.97 -5.04
N GLU A 368 -18.06 6.63 -6.15
CA GLU A 368 -18.82 6.05 -7.28
C GLU A 368 -17.91 5.65 -8.45
N LEU A 369 -16.59 5.56 -8.20
CA LEU A 369 -15.56 5.11 -9.12
C LEU A 369 -15.20 6.08 -10.25
N ASN A 370 -15.64 7.34 -10.20
CA ASN A 370 -15.26 8.38 -11.17
C ASN A 370 -13.85 8.88 -10.86
N TRP A 371 -13.00 9.06 -11.87
CA TRP A 371 -11.70 9.74 -11.72
C TRP A 371 -11.80 11.21 -12.14
N SER A 372 -11.10 12.08 -11.41
CA SER A 372 -10.72 13.40 -11.93
C SER A 372 -9.67 13.26 -13.04
N ASP A 373 -9.51 14.32 -13.83
CA ASP A 373 -8.26 14.49 -14.59
C ASP A 373 -7.05 14.51 -13.63
N TRP A 374 -5.87 14.19 -14.16
CA TRP A 374 -4.61 14.44 -13.47
C TRP A 374 -4.39 15.93 -13.21
N SER A 375 -3.83 16.25 -12.04
CA SER A 375 -3.37 17.61 -11.73
C SER A 375 -2.35 18.11 -12.75
N ASP A 376 -2.19 19.42 -12.83
CA ASP A 376 -0.98 19.99 -13.44
C ASP A 376 0.25 19.42 -12.72
N GLU A 377 1.27 19.02 -13.48
CA GLU A 377 2.50 18.48 -12.87
C GLU A 377 3.21 19.56 -12.05
N ALA A 378 3.75 19.17 -10.90
CA ALA A 378 4.61 20.01 -10.09
C ALA A 378 6.04 19.49 -10.10
N ALA A 379 6.98 20.42 -10.20
CA ALA A 379 8.40 20.14 -10.12
C ALA A 379 8.90 20.27 -8.68
N PHE A 380 9.83 19.43 -8.25
CA PHE A 380 10.60 19.60 -7.03
C PHE A 380 11.98 18.97 -7.19
N SER A 381 12.88 19.20 -6.24
CA SER A 381 14.18 18.54 -6.25
C SER A 381 14.47 17.92 -4.90
N THR A 382 15.29 16.88 -4.90
CA THR A 382 15.84 16.33 -3.68
C THR A 382 17.22 16.94 -3.39
N GLY A 383 17.53 17.08 -2.11
CA GLY A 383 18.83 17.50 -1.61
C GLY A 383 19.82 16.34 -1.48
N ILE A 384 20.88 16.61 -0.74
CA ILE A 384 21.75 15.57 -0.20
C ILE A 384 21.02 14.93 0.97
N SER A 385 21.05 13.60 1.04
CA SER A 385 20.51 12.90 2.20
C SER A 385 21.32 13.26 3.46
N PRO A 386 20.67 13.53 4.61
CA PRO A 386 21.35 13.56 5.90
C PRO A 386 21.83 12.15 6.34
N MET A 387 21.33 11.10 5.67
CA MET A 387 21.83 9.75 5.79
C MET A 387 23.06 9.56 4.91
N GLY A 388 23.99 8.73 5.38
CA GLY A 388 25.12 8.30 4.56
C GLY A 388 24.70 7.32 3.46
N GLU A 389 25.66 6.95 2.64
CA GLU A 389 25.54 5.83 1.69
C GLU A 389 25.07 4.55 2.39
N ASN A 390 24.47 3.64 1.62
CA ASN A 390 24.17 2.30 2.11
C ASN A 390 25.46 1.63 2.60
N LEU A 391 25.48 1.24 3.87
CA LEU A 391 26.64 0.62 4.50
C LEU A 391 26.73 -0.89 4.21
N LEU A 392 25.69 -1.47 3.63
CA LEU A 392 25.70 -2.85 3.18
C LEU A 392 26.47 -3.00 1.86
N GLU A 393 27.33 -4.01 1.82
CA GLU A 393 27.91 -4.52 0.59
C GLU A 393 26.96 -5.52 -0.07
N ASN A 394 26.79 -5.44 -1.40
CA ASN A 394 25.90 -6.30 -2.18
C ASN A 394 24.44 -6.34 -1.65
N PRO A 395 23.75 -5.19 -1.61
CA PRO A 395 22.41 -5.08 -1.01
C PRO A 395 21.27 -5.74 -1.81
N GLY A 396 21.41 -5.85 -3.14
CA GLY A 396 20.41 -6.45 -4.04
C GLY A 396 20.90 -7.76 -4.68
N ALA A 397 21.71 -8.56 -3.99
CA ALA A 397 22.16 -9.88 -4.44
C ALA A 397 22.97 -9.97 -5.77
N GLU A 398 23.25 -8.87 -6.46
CA GLU A 398 23.94 -8.79 -7.77
C GLU A 398 25.34 -9.47 -7.83
N GLN A 399 25.98 -9.67 -6.68
CA GLN A 399 27.27 -10.37 -6.55
C GLN A 399 27.11 -11.76 -5.93
N GLY A 400 25.92 -12.36 -6.04
CA GLY A 400 25.54 -13.63 -5.43
C GLY A 400 25.48 -13.54 -3.90
N MET A 401 25.78 -14.64 -3.21
CA MET A 401 25.89 -14.68 -1.73
C MET A 401 27.26 -14.22 -1.23
N SER A 402 28.07 -13.57 -2.07
CA SER A 402 29.33 -13.00 -1.62
C SER A 402 29.06 -11.96 -0.52
N VAL A 403 29.99 -11.80 0.43
CA VAL A 403 29.96 -10.86 1.58
C VAL A 403 28.88 -11.07 2.66
N TRP A 404 27.81 -11.83 2.39
CA TRP A 404 26.82 -12.22 3.40
C TRP A 404 27.23 -13.50 4.14
N VAL A 405 27.04 -13.51 5.45
CA VAL A 405 27.35 -14.67 6.31
C VAL A 405 26.07 -15.44 6.59
N ILE A 406 25.99 -16.68 6.11
CA ILE A 406 24.87 -17.59 6.40
C ILE A 406 25.10 -18.23 7.78
N ASP A 407 24.24 -17.91 8.75
CA ASP A 407 24.29 -18.48 10.10
C ASP A 407 23.54 -19.81 10.19
N GLN A 408 22.44 -19.92 9.46
CA GLN A 408 21.53 -21.07 9.48
C GLN A 408 20.85 -21.25 8.13
N GLY A 409 20.53 -22.51 7.78
CA GLY A 409 19.73 -22.82 6.61
C GLY A 409 20.47 -22.61 5.29
N ILE A 410 19.68 -22.34 4.25
CA ILE A 410 20.15 -22.13 2.88
C ILE A 410 19.68 -20.75 2.45
N CYS A 411 20.59 -19.95 1.92
CA CYS A 411 20.29 -18.66 1.31
C CYS A 411 20.84 -18.66 -0.12
N GLU A 412 20.06 -18.14 -1.05
CA GLU A 412 20.36 -18.12 -2.48
C GLU A 412 20.25 -16.70 -3.03
N ALA A 413 20.94 -16.44 -4.13
CA ALA A 413 20.78 -15.25 -4.96
C ALA A 413 20.26 -15.72 -6.32
N MET A 414 19.08 -15.24 -6.71
CA MET A 414 18.23 -15.86 -7.72
C MET A 414 17.98 -14.91 -8.89
N LEU A 415 17.94 -15.43 -10.12
CA LEU A 415 17.47 -14.71 -11.30
C LEU A 415 15.95 -14.80 -11.42
N ALA A 416 15.36 -13.89 -12.20
CA ALA A 416 13.95 -13.94 -12.59
C ALA A 416 13.52 -15.34 -13.10
N GLY A 417 12.55 -15.96 -12.42
CA GLY A 417 11.98 -17.25 -12.81
C GLY A 417 12.85 -18.48 -12.54
N ASP A 418 14.02 -18.34 -11.93
CA ASP A 418 14.83 -19.49 -11.53
C ASP A 418 14.09 -20.31 -10.46
N CYS A 419 14.00 -21.63 -10.66
CA CYS A 419 13.28 -22.55 -9.76
C CYS A 419 11.83 -22.13 -9.45
N ALA A 420 11.15 -21.51 -10.42
CA ALA A 420 9.80 -20.95 -10.28
C ALA A 420 9.69 -19.78 -9.28
N GLY A 421 10.81 -19.11 -8.98
CA GLY A 421 10.83 -17.90 -8.17
C GLY A 421 10.33 -16.65 -8.90
N THR A 422 10.20 -15.56 -8.15
CA THR A 422 9.69 -14.27 -8.62
C THR A 422 10.67 -13.51 -9.54
N ASN A 423 10.23 -12.36 -10.06
CA ASN A 423 11.10 -11.39 -10.69
C ASN A 423 11.77 -10.52 -9.61
N PRO A 424 13.04 -10.11 -9.77
CA PRO A 424 13.67 -9.17 -8.86
C PRO A 424 12.92 -7.84 -8.83
N ASN A 425 13.00 -7.12 -7.70
CA ASN A 425 12.45 -5.76 -7.61
C ASN A 425 13.28 -4.80 -8.46
N SER A 426 14.61 -4.91 -8.34
CA SER A 426 15.55 -4.13 -9.13
C SER A 426 16.73 -5.00 -9.59
N GLY A 427 17.44 -4.56 -10.63
CA GLY A 427 18.59 -5.33 -11.13
C GLY A 427 18.22 -6.66 -11.79
N GLU A 428 19.13 -7.64 -11.69
CA GLU A 428 18.97 -8.98 -12.26
C GLU A 428 18.74 -10.05 -11.17
N TYR A 429 19.15 -9.80 -9.93
CA TYR A 429 19.12 -10.76 -8.84
C TYR A 429 18.32 -10.27 -7.63
N TYR A 430 17.83 -11.21 -6.84
CA TYR A 430 17.27 -10.97 -5.50
C TYR A 430 17.73 -12.08 -4.53
N PHE A 431 17.62 -11.84 -3.23
CA PHE A 431 17.89 -12.86 -2.21
C PHE A 431 16.66 -13.73 -1.96
N CYS A 432 16.87 -15.04 -1.88
CA CYS A 432 15.93 -15.99 -1.30
C CYS A 432 16.53 -16.55 -0.01
N VAL A 433 16.03 -16.12 1.14
CA VAL A 433 16.54 -16.49 2.47
C VAL A 433 15.74 -17.66 3.00
N GLY A 434 16.12 -18.86 2.58
CA GLY A 434 15.33 -20.06 2.82
C GLY A 434 15.61 -21.11 1.77
N GLY A 435 15.79 -20.62 0.54
CA GLY A 435 16.14 -21.38 -0.65
C GLY A 435 14.92 -21.94 -1.37
N LEU A 436 14.91 -21.77 -2.70
CA LEU A 436 13.90 -22.31 -3.62
C LEU A 436 14.43 -23.56 -4.31
N CYS A 437 15.65 -23.49 -4.85
CA CYS A 437 16.25 -24.61 -5.57
C CYS A 437 16.76 -25.69 -4.62
N THR A 438 17.23 -25.25 -3.45
CA THR A 438 17.55 -26.13 -2.32
C THR A 438 16.98 -25.49 -1.05
N GLU A 439 15.94 -26.11 -0.50
CA GLU A 439 15.10 -25.51 0.52
C GLU A 439 15.55 -25.82 1.95
N SER A 440 15.24 -24.89 2.85
CA SER A 440 15.40 -25.06 4.28
C SER A 440 14.24 -24.39 5.03
N ALA A 441 13.71 -25.06 6.04
CA ALA A 441 12.54 -24.56 6.78
C ALA A 441 12.80 -23.22 7.48
N VAL A 442 14.06 -22.94 7.83
CA VAL A 442 14.48 -21.65 8.38
C VAL A 442 15.89 -21.37 7.90
N ALA A 443 16.09 -20.17 7.36
CA ALA A 443 17.42 -19.64 7.05
C ALA A 443 17.64 -18.28 7.71
N ILE A 444 18.89 -18.02 8.08
CA ILE A 444 19.32 -16.74 8.66
C ILE A 444 20.66 -16.38 8.04
N MET A 445 20.77 -15.15 7.57
CA MET A 445 22.04 -14.58 7.15
C MET A 445 22.21 -13.16 7.68
N HIS A 446 23.46 -12.70 7.77
CA HIS A 446 23.75 -11.36 8.23
C HIS A 446 24.94 -10.72 7.54
N GLN A 447 25.03 -9.40 7.71
CA GLN A 447 26.23 -8.62 7.49
C GLN A 447 26.51 -7.74 8.72
N ASP A 448 27.77 -7.76 9.16
CA ASP A 448 28.25 -6.92 10.27
C ASP A 448 28.88 -5.63 9.72
N ILE A 449 28.32 -4.50 10.09
CA ILE A 449 28.72 -3.17 9.64
C ILE A 449 29.53 -2.49 10.75
N ASP A 450 30.81 -2.16 10.49
CA ASP A 450 31.63 -1.39 11.43
C ASP A 450 31.26 0.10 11.40
N VAL A 451 30.67 0.57 12.50
CA VAL A 451 30.26 1.97 12.69
C VAL A 451 31.18 2.72 13.65
N THR A 452 32.38 2.21 13.93
CA THR A 452 33.34 2.82 14.87
C THR A 452 33.74 4.24 14.47
N SER A 453 33.74 4.57 13.18
CA SER A 453 33.96 5.93 12.67
C SER A 453 32.92 6.94 13.17
N TYR A 454 31.72 6.49 13.56
CA TYR A 454 30.62 7.31 14.07
C TYR A 454 30.50 7.28 15.60
N SER A 455 31.45 6.66 16.31
CA SER A 455 31.38 6.41 17.75
C SER A 455 31.09 7.63 18.61
N ASP A 456 31.66 8.80 18.29
CA ASP A 456 31.37 10.05 19.02
C ASP A 456 29.90 10.48 18.87
N SER A 457 29.33 10.36 17.67
CA SER A 457 27.92 10.72 17.40
C SER A 457 26.94 9.72 18.02
N ILE A 458 27.26 8.43 17.98
CA ILE A 458 26.50 7.36 18.62
C ILE A 458 26.45 7.59 20.14
N ASP A 459 27.61 7.81 20.77
CA ASP A 459 27.69 7.94 22.22
C ASP A 459 27.07 9.27 22.73
N LEU A 460 26.90 10.26 21.84
CA LEU A 460 26.18 11.51 22.11
C LEU A 460 24.66 11.39 21.91
N GLY A 461 24.16 10.29 21.33
CA GLY A 461 22.73 10.07 21.04
C GLY A 461 22.21 10.99 19.93
N VAL A 462 23.02 11.26 18.91
CA VAL A 462 22.65 12.15 17.78
C VAL A 462 22.76 11.46 16.41
N LEU A 463 23.00 10.15 16.40
CA LEU A 463 23.07 9.34 15.19
C LEU A 463 21.84 8.42 15.13
N GLU A 464 21.14 8.46 13.99
CA GLU A 464 20.06 7.54 13.65
C GLU A 464 20.55 6.51 12.63
N VAL A 465 19.89 5.36 12.62
CA VAL A 465 20.00 4.34 11.59
C VAL A 465 18.67 4.23 10.87
N SER A 466 18.73 4.27 9.54
CA SER A 466 17.65 3.99 8.62
C SER A 466 17.92 2.64 7.98
N PHE A 467 16.98 1.72 8.03
CA PHE A 467 17.15 0.40 7.43
C PHE A 467 15.85 -0.10 6.83
N GLY A 468 15.97 -0.98 5.85
CA GLY A 468 14.81 -1.59 5.20
C GLY A 468 15.22 -2.52 4.06
N ALA A 469 14.22 -3.12 3.43
CA ALA A 469 14.35 -3.94 2.24
C ALA A 469 13.02 -3.91 1.48
N MET A 470 13.07 -4.16 0.17
CA MET A 470 11.91 -4.65 -0.54
C MET A 470 11.77 -6.13 -0.18
N MET A 471 10.64 -6.48 0.43
CA MET A 471 10.35 -7.86 0.82
C MET A 471 9.16 -8.35 0.02
N SER A 472 9.21 -9.63 -0.32
CA SER A 472 8.12 -10.32 -0.95
C SER A 472 8.12 -11.78 -0.52
N ASP A 473 6.95 -12.38 -0.60
CA ASP A 473 6.69 -13.79 -0.49
C ASP A 473 5.97 -14.25 -1.77
N TRP A 474 6.01 -15.53 -2.13
CA TRP A 474 5.30 -16.01 -3.31
C TRP A 474 3.79 -16.04 -3.10
N SER A 475 3.34 -16.42 -1.90
CA SER A 475 1.91 -16.71 -1.63
C SER A 475 1.33 -16.04 -0.37
N GLY A 476 2.16 -15.31 0.38
CA GLY A 476 1.82 -14.75 1.70
C GLY A 476 1.95 -15.77 2.85
N ALA A 477 2.27 -17.03 2.55
CA ALA A 477 2.40 -18.09 3.53
C ALA A 477 3.73 -18.05 4.29
N ASP A 478 4.85 -17.79 3.61
CA ASP A 478 6.17 -17.78 4.23
C ASP A 478 6.53 -16.40 4.77
N LEU A 479 7.49 -16.37 5.68
CA LEU A 479 7.76 -15.18 6.47
C LEU A 479 9.19 -14.67 6.25
N PRO A 480 9.38 -13.72 5.32
CA PRO A 480 10.59 -12.91 5.27
C PRO A 480 10.57 -11.92 6.44
N GLU A 481 11.69 -11.85 7.16
CA GLU A 481 11.89 -11.02 8.34
C GLU A 481 13.26 -10.34 8.29
N MET A 482 13.33 -9.07 8.66
CA MET A 482 14.61 -8.39 8.92
C MET A 482 14.69 -7.78 10.31
N ARG A 483 15.90 -7.63 10.84
CA ARG A 483 16.14 -6.84 12.04
C ARG A 483 17.54 -6.27 12.11
N LEU A 484 17.72 -5.31 13.02
CA LEU A 484 19.03 -4.84 13.43
C LEU A 484 19.42 -5.34 14.83
N ARG A 485 20.69 -5.72 15.00
CA ARG A 485 21.32 -5.88 16.32
C ARG A 485 22.46 -4.90 16.50
N PHE A 486 22.56 -4.34 17.69
CA PHE A 486 23.56 -3.36 18.07
C PHE A 486 24.61 -4.01 18.96
N LEU A 487 25.86 -3.98 18.53
CA LEU A 487 26.95 -4.73 19.15
C LEU A 487 28.10 -3.79 19.53
N THR A 488 28.75 -4.08 20.65
CA THR A 488 30.04 -3.47 21.01
C THR A 488 31.15 -3.97 20.08
N LEU A 489 32.32 -3.32 20.09
CA LEU A 489 33.49 -3.77 19.33
C LEU A 489 33.96 -5.20 19.70
N GLY A 490 33.62 -5.67 20.91
CA GLY A 490 33.91 -7.03 21.36
C GLY A 490 32.86 -8.07 20.95
N GLY A 491 31.84 -7.69 20.18
CA GLY A 491 30.74 -8.58 19.75
C GLY A 491 29.68 -8.85 20.83
N VAL A 492 29.65 -8.05 21.91
CA VAL A 492 28.59 -8.15 22.93
C VAL A 492 27.38 -7.33 22.49
N GLU A 493 26.21 -7.95 22.48
CA GLU A 493 24.93 -7.33 22.14
C GLU A 493 24.50 -6.30 23.20
N ILE A 494 24.14 -5.12 22.72
CA ILE A 494 23.65 -3.96 23.50
C ILE A 494 22.12 -3.93 23.46
N GLY A 495 21.55 -4.24 22.29
CA GLY A 495 20.12 -4.34 22.04
C GLY A 495 19.84 -4.78 20.61
N SER A 496 18.57 -5.00 20.29
CA SER A 496 18.09 -5.31 18.95
C SER A 496 16.71 -4.69 18.75
N THR A 497 16.32 -4.54 17.49
CA THR A 497 14.92 -4.35 17.14
C THR A 497 14.16 -5.68 17.27
N ASP A 498 12.83 -5.61 17.23
CA ASP A 498 12.01 -6.77 16.85
C ASP A 498 12.25 -7.11 15.37
N TYR A 499 11.70 -8.23 14.91
CA TYR A 499 11.68 -8.54 13.49
C TYR A 499 10.60 -7.69 12.82
N TYR A 500 10.97 -7.10 11.68
CA TYR A 500 10.04 -6.49 10.74
C TYR A 500 9.72 -7.56 9.72
N GLU A 501 8.46 -7.98 9.74
CA GLU A 501 7.92 -9.05 8.92
C GLU A 501 7.43 -8.47 7.59
N GLY A 502 7.61 -9.20 6.48
CA GLY A 502 7.16 -8.77 5.16
C GLY A 502 6.42 -9.83 4.35
N PRO A 503 5.34 -10.46 4.88
CA PRO A 503 4.60 -11.53 4.20
C PRO A 503 3.72 -11.00 3.04
N TYR A 504 4.29 -10.16 2.18
CA TYR A 504 3.59 -9.50 1.08
C TYR A 504 3.86 -10.24 -0.23
N THR A 505 2.86 -10.49 -1.07
CA THR A 505 3.10 -11.20 -2.35
C THR A 505 3.63 -10.32 -3.48
N SER A 506 3.55 -9.00 -3.30
CA SER A 506 4.23 -8.01 -4.11
C SER A 506 5.47 -7.52 -3.39
N TRP A 507 6.39 -6.92 -4.15
CA TRP A 507 7.54 -6.24 -3.56
C TRP A 507 7.06 -5.03 -2.77
N THR A 508 7.10 -5.16 -1.45
CA THR A 508 6.70 -4.12 -0.51
C THR A 508 7.90 -3.64 0.27
N PHE A 509 8.03 -2.32 0.40
CA PHE A 509 9.05 -1.72 1.24
C PHE A 509 8.75 -1.98 2.72
N VAL A 510 9.68 -2.60 3.43
CA VAL A 510 9.63 -2.80 4.89
C VAL A 510 10.87 -2.18 5.51
N GLY A 511 10.70 -1.22 6.41
CA GLY A 511 11.82 -0.52 7.03
C GLY A 511 11.42 0.43 8.16
N ASP A 512 12.42 0.97 8.85
CA ASP A 512 12.23 1.91 9.96
C ASP A 512 13.47 2.81 10.18
N ASN A 513 13.29 3.86 10.97
CA ASN A 513 14.32 4.79 11.41
C ASN A 513 14.37 4.84 12.94
N LEU A 514 15.55 4.62 13.53
CA LEU A 514 15.69 4.68 14.99
C LEU A 514 17.07 5.18 15.46
N GLU A 515 17.12 5.67 16.69
CA GLU A 515 18.36 6.11 17.33
C GLU A 515 19.31 4.92 17.57
N VAL A 516 20.60 5.08 17.22
CA VAL A 516 21.60 4.05 17.47
C VAL A 516 21.97 4.04 18.97
N PRO A 517 21.83 2.90 19.70
CA PRO A 517 22.17 2.84 21.11
C PRO A 517 23.63 3.22 21.38
N ALA A 518 23.88 3.98 22.46
CA ALA A 518 25.23 4.35 22.88
C ALA A 518 26.12 3.11 23.05
N LEU A 519 27.42 3.26 22.80
CA LEU A 519 28.45 2.19 22.80
C LEU A 519 28.39 1.20 21.63
N THR A 520 27.45 1.36 20.69
CA THR A 520 27.42 0.56 19.46
C THR A 520 28.66 0.84 18.62
N ARG A 521 29.29 -0.23 18.13
CA ARG A 521 30.43 -0.18 17.21
C ARG A 521 30.25 -1.09 16.00
N ILE A 522 29.36 -2.07 16.11
CA ILE A 522 28.94 -2.92 15.01
C ILE A 522 27.41 -2.90 14.95
N ILE A 523 26.84 -2.64 13.78
CA ILE A 523 25.41 -2.87 13.50
C ILE A 523 25.33 -4.14 12.67
N ARG A 524 24.56 -5.12 13.12
CA ARG A 524 24.30 -6.35 12.37
C ARG A 524 22.94 -6.24 11.70
N CYS A 525 22.92 -6.24 10.38
CA CYS A 525 21.71 -6.46 9.59
C CYS A 525 21.49 -7.97 9.48
N GLU A 526 20.38 -8.47 9.98
CA GLU A 526 20.02 -9.88 9.94
C GLU A 526 18.76 -10.06 9.10
N LEU A 527 18.84 -10.94 8.10
CA LEU A 527 17.71 -11.38 7.29
C LEU A 527 17.38 -12.82 7.67
N LYS A 528 16.09 -13.12 7.80
CA LYS A 528 15.57 -14.43 8.16
C LYS A 528 14.40 -14.76 7.27
N GLY A 529 14.32 -16.00 6.83
CA GLY A 529 13.10 -16.52 6.20
C GLY A 529 12.65 -17.79 6.90
N THR A 530 11.34 -17.90 7.08
CA THR A 530 10.70 -19.00 7.77
C THR A 530 9.64 -19.61 6.85
N ARG A 531 9.81 -20.89 6.52
CA ARG A 531 8.81 -21.64 5.79
C ARG A 531 7.68 -22.06 6.71
N ASN A 532 6.47 -21.56 6.46
CA ASN A 532 5.28 -21.95 7.19
C ASN A 532 4.46 -22.97 6.41
N GLU A 533 4.42 -22.87 5.07
CA GLU A 533 3.67 -23.77 4.21
C GLU A 533 4.50 -24.25 3.01
N GLY A 534 4.03 -25.27 2.29
CA GLY A 534 4.68 -25.73 1.07
C GLY A 534 6.02 -26.45 1.27
N THR A 535 6.73 -26.63 0.16
CA THR A 535 8.09 -27.18 0.14
C THR A 535 9.14 -26.10 0.08
N ASP A 536 8.88 -25.01 -0.61
CA ASP A 536 9.88 -24.00 -0.88
C ASP A 536 9.84 -22.96 0.24
N ASN A 537 10.95 -22.26 0.50
CA ASN A 537 10.94 -21.17 1.46
C ASN A 537 11.01 -19.86 0.69
N ASP A 538 9.83 -19.29 0.47
CA ASP A 538 9.55 -18.22 -0.49
C ASP A 538 9.88 -16.83 0.08
N SER A 539 10.75 -16.75 1.09
CA SER A 539 11.15 -15.50 1.72
C SER A 539 12.14 -14.69 0.86
N TYR A 540 11.65 -13.67 0.15
CA TYR A 540 12.42 -12.86 -0.79
C TYR A 540 12.81 -11.49 -0.24
N PHE A 541 14.03 -11.06 -0.58
CA PHE A 541 14.55 -9.74 -0.22
C PHE A 541 15.31 -9.12 -1.39
N ASP A 542 15.10 -7.84 -1.61
CA ASP A 542 15.84 -7.03 -2.57
C ASP A 542 16.05 -5.61 -2.03
N ASP A 543 16.95 -4.84 -2.64
CA ASP A 543 17.25 -3.45 -2.30
C ASP A 543 17.48 -3.19 -0.80
N VAL A 544 18.13 -4.14 -0.11
CA VAL A 544 18.35 -4.09 1.33
C VAL A 544 19.29 -2.93 1.69
N PHE A 545 18.95 -2.12 2.67
CA PHE A 545 19.83 -1.03 3.10
C PHE A 545 19.95 -0.89 4.61
N VAL A 546 21.12 -0.41 5.01
CA VAL A 546 21.38 0.14 6.34
C VAL A 546 22.20 1.40 6.14
N LYS A 547 21.60 2.56 6.42
CA LYS A 547 22.25 3.88 6.35
C LYS A 547 22.30 4.47 7.76
N VAL A 548 23.34 5.24 8.05
CA VAL A 548 23.41 6.01 9.30
C VAL A 548 23.56 7.48 9.01
N GLY A 549 22.93 8.32 9.83
CA GLY A 549 22.86 9.74 9.57
C GLY A 549 22.46 10.56 10.79
N SER A 550 22.27 11.85 10.55
CA SER A 550 21.62 12.72 11.53
C SER A 550 20.12 12.60 11.42
N GLN A 551 19.43 12.84 12.54
CA GLN A 551 17.97 12.92 12.59
C GLN A 551 17.39 13.78 11.46
N THR A 552 16.50 13.18 10.69
CA THR A 552 15.75 13.87 9.64
C THR A 552 14.41 14.32 10.24
N LEU A 553 14.28 15.61 10.51
CA LEU A 553 12.98 16.21 10.84
C LEU A 553 12.33 16.64 9.53
N CYS A 554 11.34 15.89 9.08
CA CYS A 554 10.50 16.32 7.97
C CYS A 554 9.62 17.47 8.46
N GLU A 555 9.84 18.67 7.94
CA GLU A 555 8.99 19.82 8.24
C GLU A 555 7.69 19.70 7.41
N ASP A 556 6.55 19.50 8.07
CA ASP A 556 5.22 19.28 7.42
C ASP A 556 4.69 20.45 6.57
N VAL A 557 5.42 21.55 6.45
CA VAL A 557 4.96 22.78 5.77
C VAL A 557 6.17 23.51 5.20
N PRO A 558 6.06 24.18 4.03
CA PRO A 558 7.05 25.16 3.62
C PRO A 558 7.17 26.17 4.75
N ALA A 559 8.31 26.15 5.44
CA ALA A 559 8.68 27.25 6.28
C ALA A 559 8.61 28.50 5.40
N ASN A 560 7.53 29.27 5.54
CA ASN A 560 7.47 30.67 5.18
C ASN A 560 8.40 31.42 6.15
N LEU A 561 9.66 30.99 6.21
CA LEU A 561 10.77 31.80 6.58
C LEU A 561 10.88 32.79 5.42
N ASN A 562 10.15 33.90 5.57
CA ASN A 562 10.76 35.18 5.27
C ASN A 562 12.20 35.05 5.77
N SER A 563 13.13 34.87 4.84
CA SER A 563 14.54 34.83 5.13
C SER A 563 14.88 36.22 5.62
N ILE A 564 14.71 36.43 6.92
CA ILE A 564 15.47 37.44 7.62
C ILE A 564 16.89 36.88 7.55
N SER A 565 17.58 37.20 6.44
CA SER A 565 19.04 37.12 6.41
C SER A 565 19.51 37.70 7.73
N PRO A 566 20.14 36.91 8.63
CA PRO A 566 20.61 37.45 9.88
C PRO A 566 21.50 38.63 9.53
N GLN A 567 21.08 39.84 9.88
CA GLN A 567 21.86 41.05 9.71
C GLN A 567 23.05 40.93 10.66
N VAL A 568 24.11 40.24 10.23
CA VAL A 568 25.33 40.08 11.01
C VAL A 568 25.97 41.45 11.13
N THR A 569 25.81 42.08 12.28
CA THR A 569 26.35 43.42 12.50
C THR A 569 27.86 43.32 12.66
N THR A 570 28.62 44.13 11.92
CA THR A 570 30.08 44.18 12.13
C THR A 570 30.35 44.95 13.42
N LEU A 571 30.95 44.28 14.41
CA LEU A 571 31.31 44.87 15.69
C LEU A 571 32.74 45.44 15.62
N HIS A 572 33.06 46.31 16.57
CA HIS A 572 34.37 46.94 16.65
C HIS A 572 35.16 46.44 17.87
N SER A 573 36.40 46.02 17.63
CA SER A 573 37.37 45.62 18.65
C SER A 573 38.34 46.77 18.94
N SER A 574 38.69 46.97 20.21
CA SER A 574 39.71 47.94 20.63
C SER A 574 40.36 47.52 21.95
N PRO A 575 41.70 47.62 22.09
CA PRO A 575 42.67 47.91 21.03
C PRO A 575 42.77 46.76 20.01
N ASN A 576 43.11 47.07 18.76
CA ASN A 576 43.36 46.08 17.72
C ASN A 576 44.47 46.62 16.80
N PRO A 577 45.73 46.12 16.91
CA PRO A 577 46.15 44.93 17.64
C PRO A 577 46.06 45.05 19.17
N ALA A 578 45.84 43.91 19.85
CA ALA A 578 45.77 43.78 21.30
C ALA A 578 46.99 43.04 21.86
N ILE A 579 47.40 43.36 23.09
CA ILE A 579 48.52 42.68 23.77
C ILE A 579 47.99 41.66 24.78
N ASP A 580 47.24 42.11 25.80
CA ASP A 580 46.76 41.22 26.88
C ASP A 580 45.24 41.01 26.86
N GLU A 581 44.48 42.02 26.45
CA GLU A 581 43.02 41.98 26.36
C GLU A 581 42.52 42.81 25.17
N VAL A 582 41.35 42.42 24.65
CA VAL A 582 40.61 43.17 23.63
C VAL A 582 39.16 43.36 24.07
N ALA A 583 38.62 44.57 23.91
CA ALA A 583 37.22 44.86 24.15
C ALA A 583 36.45 44.93 22.84
N ILE A 584 35.30 44.27 22.78
CA ILE A 584 34.37 44.26 21.65
C ILE A 584 33.13 45.06 22.07
N ASN A 585 32.85 46.15 21.36
CA ASN A 585 31.66 46.95 21.61
C ASN A 585 30.43 46.29 20.97
N LEU A 586 29.40 46.03 21.78
CA LEU A 586 28.20 45.29 21.36
C LEU A 586 27.20 46.19 20.61
N GLY A 587 27.19 47.51 20.84
CA GLY A 587 26.22 48.41 20.24
C GLY A 587 24.76 47.96 20.44
N THR A 588 24.02 47.81 19.35
CA THR A 588 22.62 47.34 19.32
C THR A 588 22.47 45.83 19.59
N LEU A 589 23.58 45.10 19.74
CA LEU A 589 23.62 43.67 20.08
C LEU A 589 23.65 43.43 21.61
N SER A 590 23.52 44.49 22.42
CA SER A 590 23.43 44.38 23.88
C SER A 590 22.14 43.66 24.31
N GLY A 591 22.24 42.80 25.32
CA GLY A 591 21.11 42.00 25.82
C GLY A 591 21.55 40.87 26.75
N ASP A 592 20.58 40.14 27.29
CA ASP A 592 20.81 38.95 28.12
C ASP A 592 21.10 37.72 27.23
N GLY A 593 21.73 36.69 27.82
CA GLY A 593 21.98 35.41 27.12
C GLY A 593 23.02 35.46 25.99
N LEU A 594 24.02 36.35 26.08
CA LEU A 594 25.07 36.46 25.06
C LEU A 594 25.97 35.22 25.00
N GLN A 595 26.01 34.58 23.84
CA GLN A 595 26.96 33.53 23.51
C GLN A 595 28.14 34.13 22.73
N VAL A 596 29.37 33.95 23.23
CA VAL A 596 30.60 34.40 22.57
C VAL A 596 31.38 33.19 22.08
N ARG A 597 31.66 33.14 20.77
CA ARG A 597 32.46 32.10 20.13
C ARG A 597 33.70 32.72 19.53
N VAL A 598 34.88 32.18 19.85
CA VAL A 598 36.18 32.68 19.36
C VAL A 598 36.84 31.58 18.54
N PHE A 599 37.38 31.94 17.39
CA PHE A 599 38.04 31.04 16.44
C PHE A 599 39.41 31.59 16.06
N ASP A 600 40.38 30.71 15.86
CA ASP A 600 41.67 31.08 15.27
C ASP A 600 41.58 31.20 13.74
N SER A 601 42.66 31.62 13.08
CA SER A 601 42.72 31.77 11.63
C SER A 601 42.58 30.46 10.83
N ALA A 602 42.63 29.30 11.48
CA ALA A 602 42.39 28.00 10.88
C ALA A 602 40.93 27.51 11.10
N GLY A 603 40.07 28.34 11.70
CA GLY A 603 38.68 28.01 11.97
C GLY A 603 38.45 27.16 13.23
N ARG A 604 39.51 26.89 14.02
CA ARG A 604 39.38 26.07 15.23
C ARG A 604 38.83 26.91 16.37
N LYS A 605 37.83 26.39 17.08
CA LYS A 605 37.26 27.04 18.27
C LYS A 605 38.32 27.09 19.38
N VAL A 606 38.54 28.28 19.93
CA VAL A 606 39.42 28.52 21.08
C VAL A 606 38.60 29.07 22.25
N MET A 607 39.01 28.76 23.49
CA MET A 607 38.25 29.13 24.69
C MET A 607 39.08 30.07 25.60
N PRO A 608 39.21 31.36 25.25
CA PRO A 608 39.83 32.35 26.12
C PRO A 608 38.95 32.66 27.34
N GLU A 609 39.52 33.32 28.34
CA GLU A 609 38.72 33.92 29.41
C GLU A 609 37.94 35.12 28.87
N VAL A 610 36.61 34.99 28.82
CA VAL A 610 35.69 36.02 28.33
C VAL A 610 34.91 36.63 29.48
N LYS A 611 34.88 37.97 29.56
CA LYS A 611 34.04 38.74 30.48
C LYS A 611 32.97 39.48 29.71
N ILE A 612 31.71 39.14 29.96
CA ILE A 612 30.54 39.76 29.32
C ILE A 612 30.04 40.90 30.22
N MET A 613 29.84 42.08 29.63
CA MET A 613 29.26 43.25 30.27
C MET A 613 28.08 43.76 29.43
N SER A 614 27.25 44.64 30.00
CA SER A 614 26.02 45.13 29.35
C SER A 614 26.24 45.74 27.96
N GLU A 615 27.38 46.41 27.72
CA GLU A 615 27.66 47.12 26.46
C GLU A 615 28.91 46.62 25.72
N LYS A 616 29.66 45.69 26.33
CA LYS A 616 30.92 45.19 25.76
C LYS A 616 31.28 43.78 26.23
N VAL A 617 32.07 43.09 25.41
CA VAL A 617 32.71 41.81 25.76
C VAL A 617 34.21 42.01 25.81
N ILE A 618 34.86 41.56 26.89
CA ILE A 618 36.32 41.59 27.04
C ILE A 618 36.85 40.18 26.88
N ILE A 619 37.80 40.00 25.96
CA ILE A 619 38.51 38.74 25.74
C ILE A 619 39.94 38.90 26.23
N ASN A 620 40.34 38.07 27.20
CA ASN A 620 41.70 38.03 27.71
C ASN A 620 42.50 37.01 26.93
N ARG A 621 43.75 37.35 26.57
CA ARG A 621 44.63 36.51 25.77
C ARG A 621 44.91 35.16 26.43
N GLY A 622 45.21 35.13 27.72
CA GLY A 622 45.58 33.90 28.43
C GLY A 622 46.71 33.15 27.70
N ASN A 623 46.46 31.89 27.33
CA ASN A 623 47.42 31.02 26.63
C ASN A 623 47.31 31.08 25.09
N LEU A 624 46.53 32.03 24.53
CA LEU A 624 46.39 32.17 23.08
C LEU A 624 47.70 32.65 22.43
N SER A 625 48.08 32.00 21.33
CA SER A 625 49.25 32.37 20.53
C SER A 625 49.03 33.68 19.75
N ASN A 626 50.11 34.31 19.30
CA ASN A 626 50.03 35.46 18.40
C ASN A 626 49.31 35.07 17.11
N GLY A 627 48.40 35.91 16.63
CA GLY A 627 47.66 35.62 15.42
C GLY A 627 46.34 36.36 15.30
N ASN A 628 45.66 36.09 14.18
CA ASN A 628 44.33 36.61 13.89
C ASN A 628 43.28 35.72 14.54
N TYR A 629 42.31 36.37 15.19
CA TYR A 629 41.17 35.72 15.81
C TYR A 629 39.87 36.31 15.28
N HIS A 630 38.88 35.45 15.11
CA HIS A 630 37.53 35.78 14.69
C HIS A 630 36.56 35.52 15.82
N VAL A 631 35.65 36.45 16.07
CA VAL A 631 34.64 36.33 17.13
C VAL A 631 33.26 36.45 16.53
N LEU A 632 32.39 35.53 16.92
CA LEU A 632 30.96 35.56 16.67
C LEU A 632 30.24 35.71 18.02
N ILE A 633 29.41 36.74 18.14
CA ILE A 633 28.57 36.99 19.31
C ILE A 633 27.11 36.83 18.89
N ILE A 634 26.34 36.08 19.66
CA ILE A 634 24.93 35.78 19.39
C ILE A 634 24.13 36.12 20.66
N ASN A 635 23.04 36.86 20.53
CA ASN A 635 22.12 37.11 21.65
C ASN A 635 21.00 36.06 21.70
N GLN A 636 20.23 36.03 22.79
CA GLN A 636 19.11 35.10 22.97
C GLN A 636 17.99 35.21 21.91
N ASP A 637 17.89 36.35 21.22
CA ASP A 637 16.91 36.59 20.15
C ASP A 637 17.44 36.21 18.75
N GLY A 638 18.59 35.54 18.65
CA GLY A 638 19.20 35.10 17.40
C GLY A 638 19.91 36.20 16.57
N LYS A 639 20.01 37.44 17.08
CA LYS A 639 20.81 38.49 16.44
C LYS A 639 22.30 38.19 16.65
N SER A 640 23.08 38.31 15.58
CA SER A 640 24.52 38.01 15.61
C SER A 640 25.39 39.17 15.17
N GLY A 641 26.59 39.24 15.74
CA GLY A 641 27.61 40.21 15.38
C GLY A 641 28.98 39.57 15.27
N ARG A 642 29.79 40.03 14.32
CA ARG A 642 31.13 39.49 14.05
C ARG A 642 32.21 40.55 14.19
N VAL A 643 33.39 40.15 14.65
CA VAL A 643 34.59 41.00 14.68
C VAL A 643 35.84 40.16 14.56
N SER A 644 36.87 40.74 13.94
CA SER A 644 38.20 40.15 13.89
C SER A 644 39.18 41.04 14.65
N PHE A 645 40.16 40.44 15.32
CA PHE A 645 41.24 41.17 15.98
C PHE A 645 42.53 40.38 15.97
N VAL A 646 43.64 41.05 16.27
CA VAL A 646 44.99 40.47 16.30
C VAL A 646 45.55 40.50 17.71
N PHE A 647 46.07 39.39 18.21
CA PHE A 647 46.95 39.38 19.39
C PHE A 647 48.42 39.42 18.95
N GLU A 648 49.16 40.43 19.42
CA GLU A 648 50.60 40.64 19.15
C GLU A 648 51.53 40.10 20.24
#